data_AF-A0A7X0IJB7-F1
#
_entry.id   AF-A0A7X0IJB7-F1
#
_cell.length_a   1.000
_cell.length_b   1.000
_cell.length_c   1.000
_cell.angle_alpha   90.00
_cell.angle_beta   90.00
_cell.angle_gamma   90.00
#
_symmetry.space_group_name_H-M   'P 1'
#
loop_
_entity.id
_entity.type
_entity.pdbx_description
1 polymer ?
#
loop_
_entity_poly.entity_id
_entity_poly.type
_entity_poly.pdbx_seq_one_letter_code
_entity_poly.pdbx_strand_id
1 'polypeptide(L)'
;MLPRAALALLVGAVSFVMVTGTGMARAARPPLGQNIKVNQVAYAPTAAKQATVVSGSGSPLTWNLLDGADQVVASGTTTVVGADAPSGDNAHKIDFSSYTGSGSNYVLTVNGESSHPFDIGTDAWRKLPYDALAFFYHQRSGIAITAQYAGGSQYARAAGHLNVSPNQGDNNVACRSSCGYSLDVRGGWYDAGDHGKYVINGGMSAWQLVNVYERAKNIPGADISAFGDGTMSIPERGNGVPDILDEARWELDFMMKMQVPDGRPLAGMAHHKIHDQNWTGLPLLPAQDPQTRLLSAPSTAATLNLAAAAAQCARVWTGIDSAFATRCLTAAEKAYAAAKANPSRFAPTSDDVGGGSYSDNKVTDEFYWAAAELYATTGKQTYRTDLTSSSLYYGRSFTTEGAQWGEVGSLGDITLALVPNGLTSSIGQQLRGAFVSNADNLLNIMRGQAYPVPFQPPGGGYIWGSNNLILNNAVLLALAYDFTQAERFRTGVFETMAYELGRNPLGYSYVTQYGDKPSRNVHHRFWANQLNSSLPIAPPGALAGGPNSGLQDPVAQQRLSGCRPQKCYLDDIDAWSVNEVAVNWNAVLVWVSAWTREKAGGTGPTPTPTPTPTPTPTPTPTPTPTPTPTPTPTPTPTPTPTPTPTPTPTPTPTPTPTPTPTPTPTAGKACSATYNINNQWPTGFGADVTVRNTGTTPITGWTVTWTFPSGQRITQLWSASYSSSGAGVTATNLSWNGTLAANATTSFGFNGSWSGTNAVPSPVTCTPA
;
A
#
# COMPACT_ATOMS: atom_id res chain seq x y z
N MET A 1 73.58 -35.97 -64.45
CA MET A 1 72.67 -34.88 -64.03
C MET A 1 71.24 -35.42 -64.11
N LEU A 2 70.51 -35.37 -62.98
CA LEU A 2 69.05 -35.51 -62.85
C LEU A 2 68.30 -34.45 -63.72
N PRO A 3 66.96 -34.50 -63.98
CA PRO A 3 65.86 -35.04 -63.12
C PRO A 3 64.77 -35.88 -63.85
N ARG A 4 64.21 -36.90 -63.18
CA ARG A 4 62.92 -37.03 -62.46
C ARG A 4 61.63 -37.04 -63.31
N ALA A 5 61.03 -38.23 -63.36
CA ALA A 5 59.78 -38.58 -64.02
C ALA A 5 58.55 -38.32 -63.13
N ALA A 6 57.44 -37.93 -63.78
CA ALA A 6 56.12 -37.79 -63.18
C ALA A 6 55.32 -39.10 -63.35
N LEU A 7 54.65 -39.54 -62.28
CA LEU A 7 53.76 -40.69 -62.27
C LEU A 7 52.33 -40.21 -62.01
N ALA A 8 51.43 -40.47 -62.95
CA ALA A 8 50.00 -40.20 -62.85
C ALA A 8 49.31 -41.36 -62.10
N LEU A 9 48.38 -41.04 -61.18
CA LEU A 9 47.53 -42.04 -60.51
C LEU A 9 46.06 -41.61 -60.54
N LEU A 10 45.21 -42.61 -60.80
CA LEU A 10 43.77 -42.55 -60.99
C LEU A 10 42.98 -41.96 -59.80
N VAL A 11 41.93 -41.20 -60.14
CA VAL A 11 40.88 -40.73 -59.21
C VAL A 11 39.77 -41.79 -59.10
N GLY A 12 39.58 -42.34 -57.90
CA GLY A 12 38.39 -43.15 -57.54
C GLY A 12 37.37 -42.27 -56.80
N ALA A 13 36.14 -42.22 -57.31
CA ALA A 13 35.04 -41.50 -56.70
C ALA A 13 34.50 -42.26 -55.47
N VAL A 14 34.46 -41.60 -54.32
CA VAL A 14 33.79 -42.08 -53.11
C VAL A 14 32.43 -41.40 -53.01
N SER A 15 31.36 -42.18 -53.12
CA SER A 15 29.99 -41.71 -52.91
C SER A 15 29.76 -41.44 -51.43
N PHE A 16 29.56 -40.17 -51.08
CA PHE A 16 29.06 -39.76 -49.76
C PHE A 16 27.57 -40.08 -49.69
N VAL A 17 27.20 -41.06 -48.87
CA VAL A 17 25.80 -41.23 -48.44
C VAL A 17 25.51 -40.09 -47.47
N MET A 18 24.74 -39.09 -47.91
CA MET A 18 24.11 -38.14 -46.98
C MET A 18 23.11 -38.93 -46.12
N VAL A 19 23.47 -39.17 -44.87
CA VAL A 19 22.48 -39.46 -43.83
C VAL A 19 21.71 -38.17 -43.62
N THR A 20 20.52 -38.08 -44.24
CA THR A 20 19.53 -37.07 -43.88
C THR A 20 19.24 -37.25 -42.39
N GLY A 21 19.70 -36.32 -41.57
CA GLY A 21 19.41 -36.29 -40.15
C GLY A 21 17.91 -36.37 -39.95
N THR A 22 17.45 -37.48 -39.37
CA THR A 22 16.13 -37.56 -38.75
C THR A 22 16.02 -36.39 -37.80
N GLY A 23 15.08 -35.46 -38.07
CA GLY A 23 14.77 -34.38 -37.15
C GLY A 23 14.52 -35.00 -35.77
N MET A 24 15.43 -34.78 -34.83
CA MET A 24 15.19 -35.14 -33.44
C MET A 24 13.90 -34.44 -33.04
N ALA A 25 12.86 -35.21 -32.75
CA ALA A 25 11.65 -34.68 -32.19
C ALA A 25 12.04 -33.89 -30.94
N ARG A 26 11.73 -32.58 -30.95
CA ARG A 26 11.94 -31.68 -29.81
C ARG A 26 11.31 -32.34 -28.59
N ALA A 27 12.10 -32.62 -27.55
CA ALA A 27 11.57 -33.10 -26.30
C ALA A 27 10.56 -32.06 -25.81
N ALA A 28 9.30 -32.45 -25.67
CA ALA A 28 8.26 -31.53 -25.24
C ALA A 28 8.60 -31.01 -23.84
N ARG A 29 8.41 -29.70 -23.62
CA ARG A 29 8.59 -29.06 -22.32
C ARG A 29 7.75 -29.82 -21.27
N PRO A 30 8.33 -30.16 -20.10
CA PRO A 30 7.55 -30.75 -19.02
C PRO A 30 6.35 -29.86 -18.62
N PRO A 31 5.29 -30.43 -18.05
CA PRO A 31 4.15 -29.63 -17.59
C PRO A 31 4.58 -28.65 -16.49
N LEU A 32 3.87 -27.52 -16.41
CA LEU A 32 4.02 -26.56 -15.31
C LEU A 32 3.76 -27.27 -13.97
N GLY A 33 4.76 -27.27 -13.10
CA GLY A 33 4.69 -27.79 -11.74
C GLY A 33 4.52 -26.69 -10.70
N GLN A 34 4.15 -27.10 -9.49
CA GLN A 34 3.98 -26.17 -8.35
C GLN A 34 5.26 -26.04 -7.52
N ASN A 35 6.26 -26.89 -7.73
CA ASN A 35 7.40 -27.01 -6.81
C ASN A 35 8.56 -26.09 -7.15
N ILE A 36 8.67 -25.56 -8.37
CA ILE A 36 9.78 -24.71 -8.81
C ILE A 36 9.34 -23.25 -8.78
N LYS A 37 9.77 -22.51 -7.75
CA LYS A 37 9.47 -21.10 -7.53
C LYS A 37 10.57 -20.22 -8.11
N VAL A 38 10.19 -19.30 -8.98
CA VAL A 38 11.06 -18.40 -9.72
C VAL A 38 10.54 -16.97 -9.63
N ASN A 39 11.38 -15.99 -9.93
CA ASN A 39 10.86 -14.70 -10.39
C ASN A 39 10.13 -14.95 -11.71
N GLN A 40 8.82 -14.76 -11.75
CA GLN A 40 7.95 -15.06 -12.90
C GLN A 40 8.01 -13.99 -13.98
N VAL A 41 8.76 -12.91 -13.75
CA VAL A 41 8.87 -11.79 -14.68
C VAL A 41 10.20 -11.87 -15.41
N ALA A 42 11.28 -11.55 -14.71
CA ALA A 42 12.58 -11.44 -15.34
C ALA A 42 13.72 -11.58 -14.33
N TYR A 43 14.85 -12.11 -14.81
CA TYR A 43 16.15 -12.01 -14.16
C TYR A 43 17.03 -11.03 -14.93
N ALA A 44 17.75 -10.16 -14.21
CA ALA A 44 18.72 -9.27 -14.84
C ALA A 44 19.94 -10.07 -15.35
N PRO A 45 20.46 -9.82 -16.57
CA PRO A 45 21.56 -10.62 -17.15
C PRO A 45 22.83 -10.65 -16.28
N THR A 46 23.12 -9.56 -15.57
CA THR A 46 24.35 -9.37 -14.78
C THR A 46 24.14 -9.50 -13.27
N ALA A 47 22.94 -9.85 -12.81
CA ALA A 47 22.64 -10.07 -11.41
C ALA A 47 22.60 -11.56 -11.07
N ALA A 48 22.52 -11.85 -9.76
CA ALA A 48 22.24 -13.19 -9.27
C ALA A 48 20.90 -13.72 -9.80
N LYS A 49 20.86 -15.01 -10.12
CA LYS A 49 19.69 -15.70 -10.66
C LYS A 49 19.50 -17.00 -9.91
N GLN A 50 18.54 -16.99 -8.99
CA GLN A 50 18.26 -18.12 -8.13
C GLN A 50 16.77 -18.45 -8.12
N ALA A 51 16.49 -19.72 -7.89
CA ALA A 51 15.15 -20.28 -7.77
C ALA A 51 15.08 -21.22 -6.57
N THR A 52 13.86 -21.43 -6.06
CA THR A 52 13.60 -22.34 -4.94
C THR A 52 12.82 -23.55 -5.43
N VAL A 53 13.24 -24.75 -5.05
CA VAL A 53 12.54 -26.00 -5.37
C VAL A 53 12.02 -26.61 -4.08
N VAL A 54 10.71 -26.79 -3.95
CA VAL A 54 10.10 -27.50 -2.83
C VAL A 54 10.37 -28.99 -2.98
N SER A 55 11.17 -29.55 -2.07
CA SER A 55 11.50 -30.98 -2.07
C SER A 55 11.96 -31.43 -0.69
N GLY A 56 11.52 -32.62 -0.27
CA GLY A 56 12.01 -33.31 0.93
C GLY A 56 13.26 -34.17 0.70
N SER A 57 13.88 -34.12 -0.47
CA SER A 57 15.07 -34.91 -0.78
C SER A 57 16.25 -34.49 0.10
N GLY A 58 16.91 -35.45 0.74
CA GLY A 58 18.19 -35.20 1.42
C GLY A 58 19.39 -35.06 0.48
N SER A 59 19.20 -35.22 -0.84
CA SER A 59 20.26 -35.23 -1.85
C SER A 59 19.98 -34.24 -2.99
N PRO A 60 21.00 -33.59 -3.56
CA PRO A 60 20.87 -32.69 -4.71
C PRO A 60 20.05 -33.28 -5.86
N LEU A 61 19.16 -32.47 -6.45
CA LEU A 61 18.35 -32.79 -7.63
C LEU A 61 19.02 -32.20 -8.88
N THR A 62 18.86 -32.86 -10.02
CA THR A 62 19.31 -32.32 -11.32
C THR A 62 18.30 -31.30 -11.84
N TRP A 63 18.80 -30.21 -12.40
CA TRP A 63 17.99 -29.18 -13.05
C TRP A 63 18.53 -28.85 -14.44
N ASN A 64 17.63 -28.43 -15.35
CA ASN A 64 17.97 -27.82 -16.63
C ASN A 64 17.29 -26.45 -16.75
N LEU A 65 17.95 -25.50 -17.42
CA LEU A 65 17.38 -24.25 -17.90
C LEU A 65 17.12 -24.42 -19.40
N LEU A 66 15.85 -24.32 -19.80
CA LEU A 66 15.42 -24.38 -21.19
C LEU A 66 15.11 -22.96 -21.67
N ASP A 67 15.54 -22.62 -22.89
CA ASP A 67 15.15 -21.37 -23.54
C ASP A 67 13.75 -21.42 -24.16
N GLY A 68 13.32 -20.33 -24.81
CA GLY A 68 12.03 -20.27 -25.52
C GLY A 68 11.94 -21.23 -26.73
N ALA A 69 13.06 -21.79 -27.18
CA ALA A 69 13.13 -22.84 -28.20
C ALA A 69 13.22 -24.26 -27.58
N ASP A 70 12.95 -24.38 -26.27
CA ASP A 70 13.08 -25.58 -25.44
C ASP A 70 14.44 -26.28 -25.55
N GLN A 71 15.49 -25.52 -25.87
CA GLN A 71 16.85 -26.04 -25.86
C GLN A 71 17.42 -25.89 -24.45
N VAL A 72 18.09 -26.94 -23.96
CA VAL A 72 18.84 -26.87 -22.69
C VAL A 72 20.04 -25.96 -22.90
N VAL A 73 20.02 -24.80 -22.25
CA VAL A 73 21.07 -23.77 -22.35
C VAL A 73 21.96 -23.71 -21.11
N ALA A 74 21.50 -24.29 -20.00
CA ALA A 74 22.31 -24.53 -18.80
C ALA A 74 21.73 -25.72 -18.03
N SER A 75 22.55 -26.37 -17.19
CA SER A 75 22.13 -27.47 -16.32
C SER A 75 23.02 -27.54 -15.10
N GLY A 76 22.55 -28.19 -14.03
CA GLY A 76 23.36 -28.41 -12.84
C GLY A 76 22.62 -29.22 -11.79
N THR A 77 23.09 -29.12 -10.54
CA THR A 77 22.43 -29.71 -9.38
C THR A 77 22.00 -28.64 -8.38
N THR A 78 20.93 -28.92 -7.64
CA THR A 78 20.45 -28.02 -6.59
C THR A 78 21.33 -28.10 -5.34
N THR A 79 21.40 -27.04 -4.54
CA THR A 79 21.88 -27.12 -3.15
C THR A 79 20.71 -27.40 -2.20
N VAL A 80 20.85 -28.39 -1.29
CA VAL A 80 19.84 -28.65 -0.25
C VAL A 80 19.84 -27.50 0.75
N VAL A 81 18.68 -26.89 0.99
CA VAL A 81 18.49 -25.85 2.03
C VAL A 81 17.92 -26.49 3.30
N GLY A 82 16.94 -27.40 3.14
CA GLY A 82 16.27 -28.07 4.25
C GLY A 82 14.96 -27.37 4.64
N ALA A 83 14.56 -27.53 5.90
CA ALA A 83 13.30 -27.00 6.41
C ALA A 83 13.35 -25.47 6.56
N ASP A 84 12.33 -24.80 6.03
CA ASP A 84 12.12 -23.36 6.13
C ASP A 84 10.94 -23.06 7.05
N ALA A 85 11.20 -22.48 8.22
CA ALA A 85 10.17 -22.28 9.23
C ALA A 85 9.04 -21.32 8.80
N PRO A 86 9.31 -20.17 8.14
CA PRO A 86 8.26 -19.23 7.73
C PRO A 86 7.27 -19.78 6.69
N SER A 87 7.72 -20.66 5.79
CA SER A 87 6.86 -21.31 4.79
C SER A 87 6.35 -22.70 5.21
N GLY A 88 7.08 -23.39 6.09
CA GLY A 88 6.89 -24.80 6.40
C GLY A 88 7.32 -25.76 5.29
N ASP A 89 8.01 -25.28 4.24
CA ASP A 89 8.52 -26.13 3.16
C ASP A 89 9.85 -26.80 3.55
N ASN A 90 10.14 -27.94 2.94
CA ASN A 90 11.53 -28.37 2.74
C ASN A 90 11.96 -27.94 1.35
N ALA A 91 13.14 -27.34 1.23
CA ALA A 91 13.53 -26.66 0.02
C ALA A 91 14.97 -26.95 -0.41
N HIS A 92 15.18 -26.72 -1.69
CA HIS A 92 16.44 -26.70 -2.38
C HIS A 92 16.58 -25.37 -3.11
N LYS A 93 17.82 -24.99 -3.42
CA LYS A 93 18.16 -23.81 -4.21
C LYS A 93 18.75 -24.22 -5.56
N ILE A 94 18.28 -23.58 -6.63
CA ILE A 94 18.96 -23.56 -7.93
C ILE A 94 19.70 -22.23 -8.02
N ASP A 95 20.97 -22.26 -8.41
CA ASP A 95 21.73 -21.08 -8.78
C ASP A 95 22.19 -21.23 -10.23
N PHE A 96 21.69 -20.36 -11.10
CA PHE A 96 22.02 -20.29 -12.52
C PHE A 96 22.60 -18.92 -12.88
N SER A 97 23.19 -18.23 -11.89
CA SER A 97 23.73 -16.88 -12.05
C SER A 97 24.84 -16.81 -13.11
N SER A 98 25.55 -17.91 -13.35
CA SER A 98 26.60 -18.03 -14.38
C SER A 98 26.07 -17.97 -15.82
N TYR A 99 24.78 -18.21 -16.04
CA TYR A 99 24.16 -18.03 -17.34
C TYR A 99 23.93 -16.54 -17.61
N THR A 100 24.50 -16.04 -18.71
CA THR A 100 24.46 -14.63 -19.12
C THR A 100 23.69 -14.41 -20.41
N GLY A 101 23.16 -15.48 -21.02
CA GLY A 101 22.28 -15.37 -22.19
C GLY A 101 21.03 -14.56 -21.86
N SER A 102 20.46 -13.92 -22.88
CA SER A 102 19.24 -13.12 -22.77
C SER A 102 18.18 -13.64 -23.73
N GLY A 103 16.92 -13.46 -23.37
CA GLY A 103 15.77 -13.96 -24.12
C GLY A 103 14.53 -14.03 -23.25
N SER A 104 13.46 -14.55 -23.84
CA SER A 104 12.16 -14.69 -23.17
C SER A 104 11.71 -16.14 -23.09
N ASN A 105 10.73 -16.39 -22.22
CA ASN A 105 10.10 -17.71 -22.02
C ASN A 105 11.06 -18.83 -21.58
N TYR A 106 12.08 -18.51 -20.79
CA TYR A 106 12.91 -19.52 -20.14
C TYR A 106 12.12 -20.29 -19.10
N VAL A 107 12.45 -21.57 -18.88
CA VAL A 107 11.95 -22.36 -17.75
C VAL A 107 13.05 -23.17 -17.10
N LEU A 108 12.94 -23.36 -15.79
CA LEU A 108 13.71 -24.36 -15.07
C LEU A 108 12.93 -25.67 -15.03
N THR A 109 13.60 -26.80 -15.24
CA THR A 109 13.00 -28.14 -15.13
C THR A 109 13.68 -28.96 -14.06
N VAL A 110 12.91 -29.59 -13.18
CA VAL A 110 13.38 -30.52 -12.14
C VAL A 110 12.37 -31.65 -12.00
N ASN A 111 12.82 -32.91 -11.90
CA ASN A 111 11.96 -34.08 -11.67
C ASN A 111 10.72 -34.19 -12.59
N GLY A 112 10.84 -33.78 -13.86
CA GLY A 112 9.74 -33.86 -14.82
C GLY A 112 8.67 -32.77 -14.68
N GLU A 113 8.96 -31.69 -13.94
CA GLU A 113 8.13 -30.47 -13.86
C GLU A 113 8.90 -29.26 -14.41
N SER A 114 8.17 -28.27 -14.92
CA SER A 114 8.69 -26.95 -15.30
C SER A 114 8.26 -25.87 -14.32
N SER A 115 9.09 -24.83 -14.14
CA SER A 115 8.67 -23.58 -13.50
C SER A 115 7.68 -22.81 -14.37
N HIS A 116 7.10 -21.75 -13.80
CA HIS A 116 6.55 -20.67 -14.62
C HIS A 116 7.64 -20.11 -15.56
N PRO A 117 7.29 -19.68 -16.78
CA PRO A 117 8.22 -19.00 -17.66
C PRO A 117 8.71 -17.68 -17.07
N PHE A 118 9.89 -17.26 -17.50
CA PHE A 118 10.46 -15.97 -17.14
C PHE A 118 11.42 -15.48 -18.23
N ASP A 119 11.73 -14.20 -18.20
CA ASP A 119 12.71 -13.60 -19.11
C ASP A 119 14.09 -13.49 -18.45
N ILE A 120 15.14 -13.44 -19.27
CA ILE A 120 16.46 -12.98 -18.84
C ILE A 120 16.78 -11.76 -19.69
N GLY A 121 16.68 -10.57 -19.09
CA GLY A 121 16.65 -9.33 -19.83
C GLY A 121 16.42 -8.11 -18.96
N THR A 122 16.27 -6.94 -19.59
CA THR A 122 16.25 -5.64 -18.92
C THR A 122 14.94 -4.88 -19.08
N ASP A 123 14.06 -5.33 -19.97
CA ASP A 123 12.86 -4.59 -20.37
C ASP A 123 11.82 -4.50 -19.25
N ALA A 124 11.55 -5.61 -18.56
CA ALA A 124 10.64 -5.61 -17.41
C ALA A 124 11.13 -4.70 -16.28
N TRP A 125 12.44 -4.70 -16.00
CA TRP A 125 13.06 -3.82 -15.01
C TRP A 125 12.95 -2.34 -15.42
N ARG A 126 13.03 -2.02 -16.72
CA ARG A 126 12.82 -0.66 -17.22
C ARG A 126 11.38 -0.19 -17.11
N LYS A 127 10.41 -1.10 -17.23
CA LYS A 127 8.97 -0.78 -17.25
C LYS A 127 8.38 -0.63 -15.85
N LEU A 128 8.73 -1.53 -14.93
CA LEU A 128 8.12 -1.61 -13.59
C LEU A 128 8.08 -0.29 -12.80
N PRO A 129 9.15 0.54 -12.73
CA PRO A 129 9.07 1.78 -11.96
C PRO A 129 8.01 2.76 -12.49
N TYR A 130 7.76 2.80 -13.80
CA TYR A 130 6.77 3.70 -14.39
C TYR A 130 5.34 3.19 -14.19
N ASP A 131 5.13 1.88 -14.27
CA ASP A 131 3.84 1.26 -13.93
C ASP A 131 3.53 1.44 -12.44
N ALA A 132 4.53 1.27 -11.57
CA ALA A 132 4.39 1.51 -10.13
C ALA A 132 4.15 2.99 -9.79
N LEU A 133 4.74 3.93 -10.54
CA LEU A 133 4.49 5.37 -10.42
C LEU A 133 3.09 5.75 -10.91
N ALA A 134 2.56 5.09 -11.94
CA ALA A 134 1.23 5.37 -12.47
C ALA A 134 0.13 5.14 -11.43
N PHE A 135 0.35 4.25 -10.45
CA PHE A 135 -0.54 4.04 -9.30
C PHE A 135 -0.97 5.36 -8.65
N PHE A 136 -0.05 6.29 -8.43
CA PHE A 136 -0.32 7.56 -7.75
C PHE A 136 -1.27 8.45 -8.57
N TYR A 137 -1.10 8.49 -9.90
CA TYR A 137 -2.05 9.17 -10.78
C TYR A 137 -3.45 8.57 -10.64
N HIS A 138 -3.57 7.23 -10.63
CA HIS A 138 -4.87 6.57 -10.41
C HIS A 138 -5.48 6.89 -9.04
N GLN A 139 -4.66 7.11 -8.01
CA GLN A 139 -5.10 7.46 -6.66
C GLN A 139 -5.45 8.95 -6.50
N ARG A 140 -5.16 9.84 -7.45
CA ARG A 140 -5.42 11.28 -7.27
C ARG A 140 -6.91 11.58 -6.99
N SER A 141 -7.17 12.27 -5.89
CA SER A 141 -8.45 12.86 -5.53
C SER A 141 -8.62 14.25 -6.14
N GLY A 142 -9.85 14.72 -6.33
CA GLY A 142 -10.14 16.08 -6.82
C GLY A 142 -9.80 16.34 -8.29
N ILE A 143 -9.42 15.33 -9.06
CA ILE A 143 -9.13 15.42 -10.50
C ILE A 143 -9.73 14.24 -11.26
N ALA A 144 -10.16 14.48 -12.49
CA ALA A 144 -10.60 13.41 -13.38
C ALA A 144 -9.38 12.58 -13.83
N ILE A 145 -9.54 11.26 -13.78
CA ILE A 145 -8.55 10.33 -14.30
C ILE A 145 -8.92 10.05 -15.74
N THR A 146 -8.05 10.42 -16.67
CA THR A 146 -8.36 10.38 -18.10
C THR A 146 -7.67 9.20 -18.77
N ALA A 147 -8.33 8.64 -19.79
CA ALA A 147 -7.83 7.47 -20.53
C ALA A 147 -6.44 7.70 -21.15
N GLN A 148 -6.14 8.95 -21.52
CA GLN A 148 -4.85 9.35 -22.08
C GLN A 148 -3.67 8.99 -21.16
N TYR A 149 -3.86 9.17 -19.86
CA TYR A 149 -2.81 9.01 -18.85
C TYR A 149 -2.91 7.69 -18.09
N ALA A 150 -4.14 7.21 -17.88
CA ALA A 150 -4.46 6.05 -17.05
C ALA A 150 -4.22 4.68 -17.71
N GLY A 151 -3.60 4.62 -18.89
CA GLY A 151 -3.35 3.35 -19.60
C GLY A 151 -4.61 2.70 -20.21
N GLY A 152 -5.68 3.47 -20.42
CA GLY A 152 -6.89 3.00 -21.11
C GLY A 152 -8.20 3.54 -20.55
N SER A 153 -9.26 3.46 -21.36
CA SER A 153 -10.59 3.98 -21.01
C SER A 153 -11.26 3.24 -19.83
N GLN A 154 -10.92 1.98 -19.61
CA GLN A 154 -11.40 1.18 -18.48
C GLN A 154 -10.95 1.73 -17.12
N TYR A 155 -9.85 2.49 -17.08
CA TYR A 155 -9.33 3.12 -15.88
C TYR A 155 -9.72 4.59 -15.73
N ALA A 156 -10.37 5.17 -16.75
CA ALA A 156 -10.83 6.53 -16.68
C ALA A 156 -12.00 6.65 -15.68
N ARG A 157 -11.98 7.72 -14.88
CA ARG A 157 -13.06 8.02 -13.92
C ARG A 157 -13.22 9.51 -13.75
N ALA A 158 -14.43 9.94 -13.43
CA ALA A 158 -14.71 11.31 -13.03
C ALA A 158 -13.90 11.70 -11.77
N ALA A 159 -13.75 13.01 -11.56
CA ALA A 159 -13.15 13.53 -10.35
C ALA A 159 -13.99 13.18 -9.14
N GLY A 160 -13.38 12.57 -8.13
CA GLY A 160 -14.02 12.31 -6.84
C GLY A 160 -13.76 13.44 -5.85
N HIS A 161 -14.67 13.59 -4.89
CA HIS A 161 -14.56 14.48 -3.73
C HIS A 161 -14.36 15.96 -4.11
N LEU A 162 -15.18 16.45 -5.04
CA LEU A 162 -15.26 17.85 -5.44
C LEU A 162 -16.45 18.62 -4.83
N ASN A 163 -17.19 18.00 -3.90
CA ASN A 163 -18.44 18.49 -3.33
C ASN A 163 -19.54 18.68 -4.40
N VAL A 164 -19.52 17.80 -5.40
CA VAL A 164 -20.56 17.64 -6.41
C VAL A 164 -21.37 16.40 -6.04
N SER A 165 -22.69 16.53 -5.94
CA SER A 165 -23.58 15.43 -5.54
C SER A 165 -23.26 14.15 -6.34
N PRO A 166 -23.09 13.00 -5.66
CA PRO A 166 -23.39 12.73 -4.25
C PRO A 166 -22.29 13.10 -3.23
N ASN A 167 -21.09 13.48 -3.67
CA ASN A 167 -19.99 13.79 -2.75
C ASN A 167 -20.32 14.96 -1.81
N GLN A 168 -19.93 14.81 -0.53
CA GLN A 168 -20.12 15.84 0.52
C GLN A 168 -18.79 16.41 1.05
N GLY A 169 -17.74 16.38 0.22
CA GLY A 169 -16.41 16.96 0.46
C GLY A 169 -15.62 17.00 -0.85
N ASP A 170 -14.45 17.63 -0.96
CA ASP A 170 -13.56 18.03 0.14
C ASP A 170 -13.25 19.56 0.19
N ASN A 171 -14.12 20.43 -0.33
CA ASN A 171 -13.84 21.89 -0.41
C ASN A 171 -14.26 22.72 0.83
N ASN A 172 -15.00 22.13 1.77
CA ASN A 172 -15.51 22.80 2.97
C ASN A 172 -15.72 21.77 4.10
N VAL A 173 -14.68 21.00 4.40
CA VAL A 173 -14.74 19.86 5.30
C VAL A 173 -14.70 20.33 6.75
N ALA A 174 -15.71 19.95 7.54
CA ALA A 174 -15.74 20.22 8.98
C ALA A 174 -14.96 19.17 9.78
N CYS A 175 -14.58 19.51 11.01
CA CYS A 175 -13.98 18.54 11.92
C CYS A 175 -15.03 17.59 12.52
N ARG A 176 -14.68 16.31 12.66
CA ARG A 176 -15.50 15.26 13.31
C ARG A 176 -15.91 15.69 14.72
N SER A 177 -14.95 16.23 15.47
CA SER A 177 -15.20 16.99 16.68
C SER A 177 -15.04 18.47 16.37
N SER A 178 -16.08 19.28 16.61
CA SER A 178 -16.11 20.68 16.18
C SER A 178 -14.84 21.44 16.59
N CYS A 179 -14.19 22.04 15.59
CA CYS A 179 -12.98 22.86 15.73
C CYS A 179 -13.24 24.35 15.46
N GLY A 180 -14.49 24.72 15.13
CA GLY A 180 -14.89 26.11 14.84
C GLY A 180 -14.42 26.64 13.48
N TYR A 181 -14.03 25.76 12.56
CA TYR A 181 -13.69 26.06 11.17
C TYR A 181 -13.94 24.85 10.26
N SER A 182 -13.80 25.06 8.97
CA SER A 182 -13.77 24.05 7.91
C SER A 182 -12.59 24.33 6.98
N LEU A 183 -12.15 23.32 6.22
CA LEU A 183 -11.02 23.44 5.31
C LEU A 183 -11.37 22.95 3.89
N ASP A 184 -10.78 23.59 2.88
CA ASP A 184 -10.65 23.01 1.54
C ASP A 184 -9.39 22.14 1.51
N VAL A 185 -9.61 20.83 1.45
CA VAL A 185 -8.55 19.81 1.45
C VAL A 185 -8.62 18.95 0.20
N ARG A 186 -9.12 19.49 -0.93
CA ARG A 186 -9.11 18.82 -2.23
C ARG A 186 -7.68 18.56 -2.75
N GLY A 187 -7.55 17.53 -3.57
CA GLY A 187 -6.25 17.01 -4.03
C GLY A 187 -5.75 15.89 -3.13
N GLY A 188 -4.46 15.57 -3.26
CA GLY A 188 -3.83 14.43 -2.62
C GLY A 188 -4.26 13.10 -3.22
N TRP A 189 -3.75 12.02 -2.64
CA TRP A 189 -4.07 10.65 -3.04
C TRP A 189 -5.10 10.03 -2.10
N TYR A 190 -5.99 9.22 -2.67
CA TYR A 190 -6.66 8.18 -1.91
C TYR A 190 -5.60 7.18 -1.43
N ASP A 191 -5.69 6.82 -0.16
CA ASP A 191 -4.62 6.12 0.52
C ASP A 191 -4.45 4.68 0.05
N ALA A 192 -5.57 3.99 -0.07
CA ALA A 192 -5.58 2.55 -0.27
C ALA A 192 -6.75 2.14 -1.15
N GLY A 193 -7.41 1.04 -0.82
CA GLY A 193 -8.66 0.64 -1.46
C GLY A 193 -9.84 1.55 -1.12
N ASP A 194 -9.70 2.42 -0.11
CA ASP A 194 -10.69 3.40 0.34
C ASP A 194 -10.50 4.80 -0.24
N HIS A 195 -11.41 5.70 0.12
CA HIS A 195 -11.36 7.09 -0.32
C HIS A 195 -10.84 8.05 0.77
N GLY A 196 -10.33 7.55 1.89
CA GLY A 196 -9.66 8.37 2.89
C GLY A 196 -8.30 8.89 2.41
N LYS A 197 -7.84 9.98 3.04
CA LYS A 197 -6.55 10.61 2.78
C LYS A 197 -5.89 10.93 4.12
N TYR A 198 -4.66 10.48 4.33
CA TYR A 198 -4.03 10.39 5.66
C TYR A 198 -2.65 11.03 5.63
N VAL A 199 -2.42 12.01 6.49
CA VAL A 199 -1.17 12.80 6.46
C VAL A 199 0.05 11.96 6.84
N ILE A 200 -0.13 10.95 7.72
CA ILE A 200 0.98 10.07 8.09
C ILE A 200 1.40 9.20 6.90
N ASN A 201 0.48 8.42 6.35
CA ASN A 201 0.80 7.50 5.27
C ASN A 201 1.19 8.25 3.97
N GLY A 202 0.50 9.37 3.69
CA GLY A 202 0.86 10.29 2.61
C GLY A 202 2.24 10.93 2.79
N GLY A 203 2.62 11.27 4.03
CA GLY A 203 3.91 11.87 4.36
C GLY A 203 5.10 10.96 4.05
N MET A 204 5.06 9.71 4.51
CA MET A 204 6.09 8.71 4.16
C MET A 204 6.12 8.45 2.65
N SER A 205 4.96 8.35 2.02
CA SER A 205 4.85 8.05 0.58
C SER A 205 5.44 9.16 -0.28
N ALA A 206 5.03 10.40 -0.05
CA ALA A 206 5.57 11.58 -0.74
C ALA A 206 7.08 11.72 -0.50
N TRP A 207 7.53 11.47 0.74
CA TRP A 207 8.95 11.47 1.05
C TRP A 207 9.73 10.43 0.24
N GLN A 208 9.22 9.21 0.09
CA GLN A 208 9.89 8.14 -0.66
C GLN A 208 9.99 8.45 -2.16
N LEU A 209 8.93 9.01 -2.77
CA LEU A 209 8.97 9.45 -4.17
C LEU A 209 10.00 10.56 -4.38
N VAL A 210 10.07 11.53 -3.48
CA VAL A 210 11.10 12.59 -3.56
C VAL A 210 12.49 12.05 -3.23
N ASN A 211 12.59 11.09 -2.31
CA ASN A 211 13.86 10.50 -1.89
C ASN A 211 14.53 9.71 -3.00
N VAL A 212 13.80 8.95 -3.84
CA VAL A 212 14.44 8.21 -4.93
C VAL A 212 15.04 9.15 -5.99
N TYR A 213 14.38 10.28 -6.26
CA TYR A 213 14.93 11.36 -7.08
C TYR A 213 16.17 11.99 -6.41
N GLU A 214 16.06 12.31 -5.13
CA GLU A 214 17.15 12.92 -4.36
C GLU A 214 18.36 11.97 -4.22
N ARG A 215 18.13 10.66 -4.13
CA ARG A 215 19.17 9.64 -4.21
C ARG A 215 19.90 9.73 -5.53
N ALA A 216 19.16 9.71 -6.65
CA ALA A 216 19.77 9.76 -7.97
C ALA A 216 20.58 11.05 -8.20
N LYS A 217 20.18 12.16 -7.54
CA LYS A 217 20.93 13.42 -7.53
C LYS A 217 22.24 13.36 -6.72
N ASN A 218 22.27 12.63 -5.61
CA ASN A 218 23.38 12.65 -4.66
C ASN A 218 24.34 11.45 -4.77
N ILE A 219 23.93 10.34 -5.39
CA ILE A 219 24.78 9.18 -5.62
C ILE A 219 25.52 9.33 -6.97
N PRO A 220 26.86 9.35 -6.98
CA PRO A 220 27.62 9.45 -8.22
C PRO A 220 27.28 8.32 -9.21
N GLY A 221 26.95 8.69 -10.44
CA GLY A 221 26.62 7.73 -11.51
C GLY A 221 25.21 7.14 -11.46
N ALA A 222 24.37 7.55 -10.52
CA ALA A 222 22.96 7.16 -10.51
C ALA A 222 22.17 7.84 -11.65
N ASP A 223 21.15 7.16 -12.15
CA ASP A 223 20.38 7.61 -13.33
C ASP A 223 19.26 8.57 -12.93
N ILE A 224 19.60 9.85 -12.76
CA ILE A 224 18.61 10.91 -12.50
C ILE A 224 17.68 11.16 -13.70
N SER A 225 18.10 10.81 -14.92
CA SER A 225 17.32 11.05 -16.12
C SER A 225 16.05 10.19 -16.19
N ALA A 226 16.02 9.08 -15.45
CA ALA A 226 14.85 8.23 -15.30
C ALA A 226 13.61 8.96 -14.74
N PHE A 227 13.82 10.09 -14.06
CA PHE A 227 12.79 10.89 -13.41
C PHE A 227 12.53 12.23 -14.09
N GLY A 228 13.16 12.48 -15.24
CA GLY A 228 13.03 13.75 -15.96
C GLY A 228 11.60 14.08 -16.38
N ASP A 229 11.42 15.32 -16.81
CA ASP A 229 10.17 15.76 -17.44
C ASP A 229 9.81 14.88 -18.65
N GLY A 230 8.53 14.49 -18.76
CA GLY A 230 8.01 13.68 -19.86
C GLY A 230 8.27 12.17 -19.74
N THR A 231 8.76 11.69 -18.60
CA THR A 231 9.01 10.26 -18.35
C THR A 231 7.77 9.51 -17.86
N MET A 232 6.82 10.21 -17.23
CA MET A 232 5.57 9.65 -16.72
C MET A 232 4.38 10.02 -17.62
N SER A 233 3.34 9.19 -17.54
CA SER A 233 2.08 9.42 -18.23
C SER A 233 1.12 10.19 -17.31
N ILE A 234 1.44 11.46 -17.05
CA ILE A 234 0.65 12.35 -16.16
C ILE A 234 0.28 13.68 -16.85
N PRO A 235 -0.74 14.41 -16.36
CA PRO A 235 -1.15 15.70 -16.93
C PRO A 235 -0.05 16.76 -16.93
N GLU A 236 0.85 16.72 -15.95
CA GLU A 236 1.92 17.70 -15.79
C GLU A 236 3.09 17.50 -16.76
N ARG A 237 3.13 16.39 -17.49
CA ARG A 237 4.25 16.08 -18.40
C ARG A 237 4.48 17.22 -19.40
N GLY A 238 5.74 17.56 -19.62
CA GLY A 238 6.18 18.64 -20.52
C GLY A 238 6.14 20.03 -19.91
N ASN A 239 6.06 20.16 -18.57
CA ASN A 239 6.03 21.44 -17.86
C ASN A 239 7.44 21.95 -17.45
N GLY A 240 8.50 21.19 -17.74
CA GLY A 240 9.88 21.49 -17.33
C GLY A 240 10.26 21.03 -15.92
N VAL A 241 9.39 20.30 -15.22
CA VAL A 241 9.62 19.74 -13.88
C VAL A 241 9.83 18.23 -14.00
N PRO A 242 10.75 17.62 -13.22
CA PRO A 242 10.82 16.16 -13.12
C PRO A 242 9.47 15.56 -12.71
N ASP A 243 8.87 14.72 -13.56
CA ASP A 243 7.47 14.27 -13.40
C ASP A 243 7.18 13.60 -12.04
N ILE A 244 8.18 12.91 -11.45
CA ILE A 244 8.03 12.31 -10.10
C ILE A 244 7.83 13.36 -9.01
N LEU A 245 8.42 14.55 -9.19
CA LEU A 245 8.22 15.67 -8.28
C LEU A 245 6.83 16.27 -8.47
N ASP A 246 6.31 16.36 -9.70
CA ASP A 246 4.93 16.79 -9.93
C ASP A 246 3.92 15.85 -9.25
N GLU A 247 4.13 14.54 -9.35
CA GLU A 247 3.28 13.58 -8.66
C GLU A 247 3.37 13.77 -7.14
N ALA A 248 4.59 13.87 -6.57
CA ALA A 248 4.76 14.11 -5.13
C ALA A 248 4.20 15.47 -4.67
N ARG A 249 4.25 16.50 -5.52
CA ARG A 249 3.66 17.83 -5.26
C ARG A 249 2.16 17.73 -5.04
N TRP A 250 1.47 16.83 -5.73
CA TRP A 250 0.02 16.60 -5.57
C TRP A 250 -0.36 16.26 -4.12
N GLU A 251 0.44 15.41 -3.47
CA GLU A 251 0.25 15.03 -2.07
C GLU A 251 0.76 16.10 -1.10
N LEU A 252 1.93 16.70 -1.36
CA LEU A 252 2.49 17.78 -0.54
C LEU A 252 1.53 18.99 -0.46
N ASP A 253 0.86 19.33 -1.56
CA ASP A 253 -0.16 20.37 -1.57
C ASP A 253 -1.38 20.01 -0.69
N PHE A 254 -1.80 18.75 -0.69
CA PHE A 254 -2.85 18.27 0.22
C PHE A 254 -2.39 18.31 1.68
N MET A 255 -1.21 17.79 2.01
CA MET A 255 -0.68 17.79 3.37
C MET A 255 -0.58 19.20 3.95
N MET A 256 -0.15 20.18 3.16
CA MET A 256 -0.12 21.58 3.61
C MET A 256 -1.52 22.18 3.85
N LYS A 257 -2.54 21.75 3.10
CA LYS A 257 -3.95 22.15 3.35
C LYS A 257 -4.50 21.54 4.65
N MET A 258 -3.92 20.43 5.12
CA MET A 258 -4.29 19.80 6.39
C MET A 258 -3.71 20.51 7.63
N GLN A 259 -2.88 21.54 7.44
CA GLN A 259 -2.32 22.32 8.55
C GLN A 259 -3.36 23.26 9.15
N VAL A 260 -3.50 23.23 10.48
CA VAL A 260 -4.41 24.09 11.23
C VAL A 260 -4.05 25.57 10.99
N PRO A 261 -5.01 26.41 10.57
CA PRO A 261 -4.75 27.81 10.22
C PRO A 261 -4.25 28.67 11.38
N ASP A 262 -3.58 29.78 11.05
CA ASP A 262 -3.18 30.78 12.05
C ASP A 262 -4.37 31.36 12.81
N GLY A 263 -4.12 31.75 14.07
CA GLY A 263 -5.14 32.29 14.97
C GLY A 263 -6.15 31.26 15.48
N ARG A 264 -6.04 29.98 15.10
CA ARG A 264 -6.87 28.89 15.64
C ARG A 264 -6.15 28.13 16.77
N PRO A 265 -6.89 27.48 17.68
CA PRO A 265 -6.28 26.54 18.62
C PRO A 265 -5.51 25.46 17.86
N LEU A 266 -4.31 25.13 18.32
CA LEU A 266 -3.39 24.18 17.65
C LEU A 266 -2.85 24.65 16.28
N ALA A 267 -2.85 25.96 15.99
CA ALA A 267 -2.24 26.51 14.77
C ALA A 267 -0.86 25.89 14.48
N GLY A 268 -0.67 25.43 13.24
CA GLY A 268 0.54 24.75 12.80
C GLY A 268 0.53 23.23 12.93
N MET A 269 -0.28 22.64 13.81
CA MET A 269 -0.50 21.20 13.82
C MET A 269 -1.17 20.74 12.52
N ALA A 270 -1.00 19.48 12.13
CA ALA A 270 -1.70 18.91 10.98
C ALA A 270 -2.84 17.99 11.44
N HIS A 271 -4.01 18.12 10.81
CA HIS A 271 -5.10 17.14 10.92
C HIS A 271 -4.59 15.75 10.54
N HIS A 272 -4.94 14.74 11.33
CA HIS A 272 -4.39 13.39 11.13
C HIS A 272 -4.79 12.79 9.79
N LYS A 273 -6.06 12.98 9.41
CA LYS A 273 -6.67 12.41 8.21
C LYS A 273 -8.00 13.10 7.87
N ILE A 274 -8.48 12.85 6.66
CA ILE A 274 -9.80 13.23 6.17
C ILE A 274 -10.42 12.05 5.43
N HIS A 275 -11.60 11.64 5.86
CA HIS A 275 -12.26 10.47 5.29
C HIS A 275 -13.77 10.50 5.54
N ASP A 276 -14.44 9.44 5.11
CA ASP A 276 -15.87 9.25 5.26
C ASP A 276 -16.27 9.12 6.73
N GLN A 277 -17.49 9.57 7.05
CA GLN A 277 -18.06 9.34 8.37
C GLN A 277 -18.21 7.85 8.69
N ASN A 278 -18.53 7.02 7.68
CA ASN A 278 -18.69 5.57 7.82
C ASN A 278 -18.04 4.84 6.65
N TRP A 279 -17.71 3.57 6.85
CA TRP A 279 -17.14 2.74 5.80
C TRP A 279 -18.16 2.52 4.67
N THR A 280 -17.70 2.73 3.45
CA THR A 280 -18.43 2.38 2.23
C THR A 280 -18.11 0.96 1.77
N GLY A 281 -19.07 0.30 1.13
CA GLY A 281 -18.90 -1.04 0.56
C GLY A 281 -18.23 -1.04 -0.83
N LEU A 282 -17.85 -2.23 -1.28
CA LEU A 282 -17.34 -2.49 -2.63
C LEU A 282 -18.48 -2.95 -3.57
N PRO A 283 -18.44 -2.61 -4.87
CA PRO A 283 -17.60 -1.59 -5.49
C PRO A 283 -18.16 -0.17 -5.30
N LEU A 284 -17.30 0.85 -5.37
CA LEU A 284 -17.73 2.26 -5.32
C LEU A 284 -16.73 3.19 -6.02
N LEU A 285 -17.16 3.95 -7.03
CA LEU A 285 -16.26 4.94 -7.62
C LEU A 285 -16.16 6.18 -6.73
N PRO A 286 -15.01 6.89 -6.69
CA PRO A 286 -14.84 8.08 -5.86
C PRO A 286 -15.88 9.18 -6.10
N ALA A 287 -16.31 9.39 -7.35
CA ALA A 287 -17.33 10.39 -7.69
C ALA A 287 -18.75 9.98 -7.26
N GLN A 288 -18.96 8.74 -6.85
CA GLN A 288 -20.25 8.20 -6.42
C GLN A 288 -20.36 8.09 -4.90
N ASP A 289 -19.30 8.43 -4.16
CA ASP A 289 -19.26 8.35 -2.72
C ASP A 289 -20.26 9.33 -2.06
N PRO A 290 -21.29 8.84 -1.34
CA PRO A 290 -22.30 9.70 -0.74
C PRO A 290 -21.95 10.14 0.69
N GLN A 291 -20.87 9.65 1.28
CA GLN A 291 -20.59 9.88 2.70
C GLN A 291 -20.22 11.34 2.98
N THR A 292 -20.62 11.80 4.17
CA THR A 292 -20.08 13.03 4.76
C THR A 292 -18.59 12.87 4.98
N ARG A 293 -17.81 13.84 4.55
CA ARG A 293 -16.36 13.88 4.73
C ARG A 293 -16.02 14.70 5.96
N LEU A 294 -15.13 14.21 6.82
CA LEU A 294 -14.79 14.84 8.09
C LEU A 294 -13.29 14.84 8.35
N LEU A 295 -12.77 15.95 8.90
CA LEU A 295 -11.40 16.05 9.40
C LEU A 295 -11.32 15.37 10.77
N SER A 296 -10.37 14.45 10.93
CA SER A 296 -9.98 13.96 12.26
C SER A 296 -9.17 15.00 13.01
N ALA A 297 -9.08 14.86 14.34
CA ALA A 297 -8.31 15.79 15.17
C ALA A 297 -6.83 15.83 14.74
N PRO A 298 -6.14 16.98 14.93
CA PRO A 298 -4.70 17.04 14.73
C PRO A 298 -3.93 16.10 15.66
N SER A 299 -2.86 15.50 15.14
CA SER A 299 -1.99 14.60 15.90
C SER A 299 -0.51 15.00 15.75
N THR A 300 0.31 14.66 16.75
CA THR A 300 1.74 14.94 16.73
C THR A 300 2.43 14.22 15.58
N ALA A 301 2.12 12.94 15.35
CA ALA A 301 2.69 12.14 14.26
C ALA A 301 2.40 12.75 12.88
N ALA A 302 1.14 13.10 12.59
CA ALA A 302 0.78 13.76 11.32
C ALA A 302 1.48 15.12 11.15
N THR A 303 1.61 15.88 12.24
CA THR A 303 2.28 17.18 12.21
C THR A 303 3.77 17.02 11.89
N LEU A 304 4.43 16.02 12.45
CA LEU A 304 5.85 15.75 12.18
C LEU A 304 6.09 15.13 10.80
N ASN A 305 5.16 14.31 10.30
CA ASN A 305 5.16 13.83 8.92
C ASN A 305 5.09 15.01 7.92
N LEU A 306 4.18 15.97 8.15
CA LEU A 306 4.13 17.22 7.38
C LEU A 306 5.45 17.99 7.50
N ALA A 307 6.01 18.12 8.71
CA ALA A 307 7.27 18.83 8.91
C ALA A 307 8.42 18.21 8.10
N ALA A 308 8.55 16.89 8.14
CA ALA A 308 9.61 16.15 7.47
C ALA A 308 9.47 16.23 5.93
N ALA A 309 8.31 15.85 5.40
CA ALA A 309 8.06 15.85 3.96
C ALA A 309 8.13 17.27 3.35
N ALA A 310 7.62 18.29 4.05
CA ALA A 310 7.69 19.68 3.59
C ALA A 310 9.12 20.27 3.69
N ALA A 311 9.94 19.85 4.65
CA ALA A 311 11.35 20.24 4.69
C ALA A 311 12.12 19.66 3.49
N GLN A 312 11.91 18.38 3.16
CA GLN A 312 12.45 17.80 1.93
C GLN A 312 11.96 18.51 0.68
N CYS A 313 10.66 18.79 0.58
CA CYS A 313 10.11 19.60 -0.49
C CYS A 313 10.89 20.91 -0.66
N ALA A 314 11.10 21.68 0.41
CA ALA A 314 11.75 22.98 0.34
C ALA A 314 13.14 22.92 -0.33
N ARG A 315 14.00 21.98 0.08
CA ARG A 315 15.35 21.87 -0.51
C ARG A 315 15.34 21.32 -1.93
N VAL A 316 14.45 20.37 -2.24
CA VAL A 316 14.43 19.74 -3.56
C VAL A 316 13.87 20.69 -4.62
N TRP A 317 12.85 21.48 -4.27
CA TRP A 317 12.22 22.44 -5.17
C TRP A 317 12.97 23.77 -5.31
N THR A 318 14.04 23.97 -4.53
CA THR A 318 14.92 25.13 -4.68
C THR A 318 15.56 25.13 -6.08
N GLY A 319 15.31 26.19 -6.85
CA GLY A 319 15.78 26.31 -8.23
C GLY A 319 14.83 25.71 -9.29
N ILE A 320 13.73 25.07 -8.86
CA ILE A 320 12.65 24.59 -9.75
C ILE A 320 11.43 25.53 -9.61
N ASP A 321 10.90 25.67 -8.38
CA ASP A 321 9.80 26.57 -8.05
C ASP A 321 10.06 27.18 -6.67
N SER A 322 10.72 28.35 -6.65
CA SER A 322 11.14 29.00 -5.41
C SER A 322 9.97 29.43 -4.51
N ALA A 323 8.81 29.74 -5.10
CA ALA A 323 7.62 30.11 -4.34
C ALA A 323 7.05 28.88 -3.61
N PHE A 324 6.96 27.75 -4.32
CA PHE A 324 6.55 26.49 -3.73
C PHE A 324 7.55 26.00 -2.66
N ALA A 325 8.86 26.08 -2.93
CA ALA A 325 9.90 25.76 -1.96
C ALA A 325 9.78 26.59 -0.67
N THR A 326 9.52 27.90 -0.78
CA THR A 326 9.32 28.80 0.36
C THR A 326 8.07 28.43 1.18
N ARG A 327 6.97 28.10 0.49
CA ARG A 327 5.73 27.65 1.13
C ARG A 327 5.94 26.33 1.88
N CYS A 328 6.64 25.37 1.28
CA CYS A 328 7.03 24.13 1.91
C CYS A 328 7.86 24.36 3.18
N LEU A 329 8.89 25.21 3.12
CA LEU A 329 9.73 25.50 4.29
C LEU A 329 8.93 26.14 5.44
N THR A 330 8.06 27.08 5.09
CA THR A 330 7.19 27.76 6.08
C THR A 330 6.26 26.78 6.77
N ALA A 331 5.61 25.89 6.00
CA ALA A 331 4.76 24.85 6.55
C ALA A 331 5.55 23.90 7.47
N ALA A 332 6.76 23.52 7.05
CA ALA A 332 7.63 22.60 7.79
C ALA A 332 8.04 23.14 9.15
N GLU A 333 8.58 24.36 9.20
CA GLU A 333 9.05 24.99 10.44
C GLU A 333 7.89 25.25 11.41
N LYS A 334 6.74 25.68 10.89
CA LYS A 334 5.51 25.88 11.67
C LYS A 334 4.99 24.58 12.25
N ALA A 335 4.97 23.50 11.46
CA ALA A 335 4.55 22.19 11.91
C ALA A 335 5.46 21.66 13.03
N TYR A 336 6.78 21.72 12.84
CA TYR A 336 7.73 21.25 13.84
C TYR A 336 7.62 22.04 15.16
N ALA A 337 7.50 23.36 15.09
CA ALA A 337 7.29 24.19 16.27
C ALA A 337 5.98 23.84 17.01
N ALA A 338 4.88 23.61 16.27
CA ALA A 338 3.60 23.22 16.84
C ALA A 338 3.65 21.82 17.48
N ALA A 339 4.35 20.87 16.86
CA ALA A 339 4.56 19.53 17.41
C ALA A 339 5.36 19.58 18.72
N LYS A 340 6.43 20.39 18.80
CA LYS A 340 7.18 20.58 20.06
C LYS A 340 6.32 21.17 21.18
N ALA A 341 5.36 22.03 20.84
CA ALA A 341 4.40 22.56 21.80
C ALA A 341 3.30 21.54 22.19
N ASN A 342 3.10 20.48 21.39
CA ASN A 342 2.05 19.48 21.55
C ASN A 342 2.62 18.05 21.34
N PRO A 343 3.59 17.59 22.13
CA PRO A 343 4.39 16.40 21.81
C PRO A 343 3.65 15.07 22.05
N SER A 344 2.50 15.08 22.70
CA SER A 344 1.78 13.87 23.15
C SER A 344 0.31 13.85 22.73
N ARG A 345 0.00 14.38 21.54
CA ARG A 345 -1.35 14.32 20.94
C ARG A 345 -1.42 13.17 19.94
N PHE A 346 -1.82 12.00 20.43
CA PHE A 346 -1.91 10.79 19.64
C PHE A 346 -3.28 10.62 19.00
N ALA A 347 -3.31 10.03 17.80
CA ALA A 347 -4.57 9.61 17.19
C ALA A 347 -5.10 8.38 17.95
N PRO A 348 -6.40 8.36 18.33
CA PRO A 348 -6.94 7.25 19.09
C PRO A 348 -7.16 6.04 18.18
N THR A 349 -6.90 4.84 18.70
CA THR A 349 -7.18 3.57 18.00
C THR A 349 -8.65 3.43 17.62
N SER A 350 -9.56 4.06 18.38
CA SER A 350 -11.01 4.04 18.16
C SER A 350 -11.49 4.97 17.03
N ASP A 351 -10.61 5.77 16.41
CA ASP A 351 -10.97 6.54 15.21
C ASP A 351 -10.80 5.65 13.96
N ASP A 352 -11.46 4.50 13.94
CA ASP A 352 -11.34 3.46 12.90
C ASP A 352 -12.63 3.27 12.07
N VAL A 353 -13.63 4.13 12.27
CA VAL A 353 -14.91 4.10 11.56
C VAL A 353 -14.86 5.03 10.34
N GLY A 354 -14.98 4.44 9.15
CA GLY A 354 -14.98 5.14 7.86
C GLY A 354 -13.61 5.45 7.28
N GLY A 355 -12.54 5.01 7.96
CA GLY A 355 -11.16 5.17 7.53
C GLY A 355 -10.21 4.59 8.57
N GLY A 356 -9.05 4.08 8.14
CA GLY A 356 -8.06 3.45 9.02
C GLY A 356 -7.56 4.39 10.12
N SER A 357 -7.33 3.89 11.34
CA SER A 357 -7.00 4.75 12.47
C SER A 357 -5.59 5.35 12.41
N TYR A 358 -4.63 4.65 11.78
CA TYR A 358 -3.21 5.04 11.73
C TYR A 358 -2.66 5.53 13.08
N SER A 359 -3.13 4.89 14.16
CA SER A 359 -2.80 5.31 15.51
C SER A 359 -1.39 4.92 15.88
N ASP A 360 -0.59 5.89 16.28
CA ASP A 360 0.71 5.71 16.91
C ASP A 360 0.77 6.52 18.23
N ASN A 361 1.33 5.92 19.26
CA ASN A 361 1.52 6.50 20.59
C ASN A 361 3.00 6.75 20.92
N LYS A 362 3.92 6.54 19.96
CA LYS A 362 5.36 6.65 20.13
C LYS A 362 5.96 7.50 19.01
N VAL A 363 5.86 8.82 19.17
CA VAL A 363 6.31 9.77 18.13
C VAL A 363 7.80 10.15 18.18
N THR A 364 8.62 9.33 18.84
CA THR A 364 10.05 9.65 19.05
C THR A 364 10.84 9.65 17.76
N ASP A 365 10.47 8.75 16.85
CA ASP A 365 11.09 8.58 15.55
C ASP A 365 10.61 9.61 14.53
N GLU A 366 9.35 10.06 14.58
CA GLU A 366 8.89 11.21 13.81
C GLU A 366 9.61 12.50 14.21
N PHE A 367 9.86 12.71 15.51
CA PHE A 367 10.63 13.87 15.97
C PHE A 367 12.06 13.80 15.42
N TYR A 368 12.67 12.62 15.46
CA TYR A 368 14.00 12.39 14.91
C TYR A 368 14.04 12.65 13.41
N TRP A 369 13.12 12.06 12.65
CA TRP A 369 13.03 12.22 11.20
C TRP A 369 12.80 13.68 10.80
N ALA A 370 11.81 14.36 11.39
CA ALA A 370 11.54 15.77 11.08
C ALA A 370 12.73 16.67 11.41
N ALA A 371 13.42 16.42 12.54
CA ALA A 371 14.64 17.16 12.89
C ALA A 371 15.78 16.92 11.88
N ALA A 372 15.95 15.68 11.40
CA ALA A 372 16.93 15.34 10.37
C ALA A 372 16.65 16.07 9.05
N GLU A 373 15.39 16.07 8.59
CA GLU A 373 14.98 16.76 7.36
C GLU A 373 15.16 18.28 7.45
N LEU A 374 14.71 18.88 8.56
CA LEU A 374 14.85 20.32 8.80
C LEU A 374 16.32 20.72 8.94
N TYR A 375 17.15 19.90 9.58
CA TYR A 375 18.58 20.16 9.67
C TYR A 375 19.26 20.08 8.29
N ALA A 376 19.01 19.03 7.52
CA ALA A 376 19.54 18.88 6.16
C ALA A 376 19.11 20.04 5.24
N THR A 377 17.91 20.58 5.45
CA THR A 377 17.35 21.67 4.64
C THR A 377 17.87 23.05 5.03
N THR A 378 18.06 23.31 6.34
CA THR A 378 18.29 24.68 6.86
C THR A 378 19.65 24.89 7.51
N GLY A 379 20.33 23.81 7.94
CA GLY A 379 21.55 23.88 8.73
C GLY A 379 21.38 24.49 10.13
N LYS A 380 20.16 24.82 10.58
CA LYS A 380 19.93 25.50 11.87
C LYS A 380 20.35 24.63 13.05
N GLN A 381 21.08 25.25 14.00
CA GLN A 381 21.64 24.57 15.17
C GLN A 381 20.56 23.95 16.08
N THR A 382 19.36 24.53 16.14
CA THR A 382 18.24 24.01 16.94
C THR A 382 17.85 22.59 16.51
N TYR A 383 17.71 22.35 15.21
CA TYR A 383 17.38 21.02 14.67
C TYR A 383 18.55 20.05 14.82
N ARG A 384 19.79 20.55 14.69
CA ARG A 384 20.98 19.74 14.99
C ARG A 384 20.99 19.26 16.44
N THR A 385 20.69 20.14 17.39
CA THR A 385 20.63 19.77 18.81
C THR A 385 19.54 18.74 19.06
N ASP A 386 18.34 18.95 18.51
CA ASP A 386 17.24 17.98 18.65
C ASP A 386 17.63 16.61 18.04
N LEU A 387 18.16 16.57 16.80
CA LEU A 387 18.54 15.32 16.14
C LEU A 387 19.66 14.58 16.89
N THR A 388 20.70 15.29 17.34
CA THR A 388 21.87 14.66 18.00
C THR A 388 21.58 14.23 19.43
N SER A 389 20.51 14.76 20.04
CA SER A 389 20.01 14.32 21.34
C SER A 389 19.14 13.07 21.27
N SER A 390 18.67 12.69 20.08
CA SER A 390 17.83 11.51 19.87
C SER A 390 18.59 10.22 20.17
N SER A 391 17.92 9.27 20.83
CA SER A 391 18.44 7.91 21.03
C SER A 391 18.59 7.11 19.72
N LEU A 392 17.89 7.54 18.67
CA LEU A 392 17.88 6.90 17.35
C LEU A 392 19.04 7.34 16.44
N TYR A 393 19.77 8.39 16.83
CA TYR A 393 20.88 8.91 16.04
C TYR A 393 21.99 7.87 15.84
N TYR A 394 22.73 7.98 14.74
CA TYR A 394 23.73 7.01 14.25
C TYR A 394 23.15 5.67 13.78
N GLY A 395 22.06 5.68 13.02
CA GLY A 395 21.50 4.47 12.42
C GLY A 395 20.90 3.49 13.43
N ARG A 396 20.53 3.97 14.62
CA ARG A 396 19.94 3.15 15.69
C ARG A 396 18.43 2.93 15.51
N SER A 397 17.85 3.50 14.46
CA SER A 397 16.45 3.30 14.08
C SER A 397 16.22 2.03 13.24
N PHE A 398 17.28 1.40 12.71
CA PHE A 398 17.12 0.24 11.84
C PHE A 398 16.58 -0.97 12.61
N THR A 399 15.62 -1.65 11.99
CA THR A 399 15.00 -2.87 12.54
C THR A 399 15.04 -3.98 11.49
N THR A 400 14.85 -5.22 11.93
CA THR A 400 14.69 -6.37 11.03
C THR A 400 13.26 -6.51 10.49
N GLU A 401 12.33 -5.72 11.01
CA GLU A 401 10.95 -5.62 10.52
C GLU A 401 10.86 -4.63 9.36
N GLY A 402 11.66 -3.55 9.35
CA GLY A 402 11.64 -2.53 8.31
C GLY A 402 10.80 -1.31 8.66
N ALA A 403 10.91 -0.26 7.85
CA ALA A 403 10.18 1.00 8.06
C ALA A 403 8.70 0.85 7.69
N GLN A 404 7.84 1.53 8.44
CA GLN A 404 6.41 1.64 8.17
C GLN A 404 5.89 3.00 8.61
N TRP A 405 4.61 3.27 8.34
CA TRP A 405 3.97 4.56 8.59
C TRP A 405 4.09 5.06 10.04
N GLY A 406 4.23 4.15 11.02
CA GLY A 406 4.42 4.48 12.44
C GLY A 406 5.81 4.10 13.01
N GLU A 407 6.77 3.76 12.15
CA GLU A 407 8.18 3.54 12.51
C GLU A 407 9.06 4.13 11.40
N VAL A 408 9.31 5.45 11.47
CA VAL A 408 9.85 6.27 10.37
C VAL A 408 11.26 6.80 10.63
N GLY A 409 11.89 6.39 11.75
CA GLY A 409 13.19 6.91 12.16
C GLY A 409 14.30 6.68 11.12
N SER A 410 14.22 5.57 10.39
CA SER A 410 15.19 5.22 9.34
C SER A 410 15.17 6.18 8.15
N LEU A 411 14.04 6.87 7.89
CA LEU A 411 13.95 7.91 6.86
C LEU A 411 14.87 9.09 7.20
N GLY A 412 14.96 9.45 8.49
CA GLY A 412 15.92 10.44 8.98
C GLY A 412 17.37 10.00 8.77
N ASP A 413 17.71 8.75 9.11
CA ASP A 413 19.05 8.20 8.88
C ASP A 413 19.43 8.18 7.39
N ILE A 414 18.49 7.86 6.50
CA ILE A 414 18.68 7.92 5.04
C ILE A 414 19.08 9.34 4.62
N THR A 415 18.30 10.35 5.02
CA THR A 415 18.60 11.74 4.68
C THR A 415 19.97 12.18 5.19
N LEU A 416 20.32 11.82 6.43
CA LEU A 416 21.61 12.21 7.00
C LEU A 416 22.82 11.54 6.33
N ALA A 417 22.66 10.32 5.82
CA ALA A 417 23.72 9.59 5.11
C ALA A 417 23.86 9.99 3.63
N LEU A 418 22.74 10.41 3.02
CA LEU A 418 22.62 10.67 1.58
C LEU A 418 22.83 12.14 1.20
N VAL A 419 22.22 13.07 1.93
CA VAL A 419 22.14 14.49 1.54
C VAL A 419 23.26 15.30 2.20
N PRO A 420 23.97 16.18 1.48
CA PRO A 420 24.93 17.10 2.08
C PRO A 420 24.26 18.01 3.13
N ASN A 421 24.72 17.94 4.38
CA ASN A 421 24.02 18.55 5.53
C ASN A 421 24.96 19.24 6.54
N GLY A 422 26.25 19.37 6.23
CA GLY A 422 27.23 20.02 7.12
C GLY A 422 27.65 19.20 8.35
N LEU A 423 27.25 17.92 8.45
CA LEU A 423 27.89 16.98 9.38
C LEU A 423 29.35 16.75 8.98
N THR A 424 30.20 16.42 9.95
CA THR A 424 31.61 16.11 9.66
C THR A 424 31.72 14.83 8.85
N SER A 425 32.78 14.71 8.05
CA SER A 425 33.03 13.50 7.25
C SER A 425 33.06 12.23 8.11
N SER A 426 33.60 12.30 9.33
CA SER A 426 33.61 11.20 10.30
C SER A 426 32.19 10.75 10.69
N ILE A 427 31.29 11.69 10.98
CA ILE A 427 29.89 11.38 11.29
C ILE A 427 29.19 10.76 10.08
N GLY A 428 29.39 11.32 8.88
CA GLY A 428 28.83 10.76 7.65
C GLY A 428 29.31 9.33 7.38
N GLN A 429 30.60 9.03 7.65
CA GLN A 429 31.15 7.68 7.55
C GLN A 429 30.55 6.73 8.58
N GLN A 430 30.34 7.17 9.82
CA GLN A 430 29.69 6.36 10.86
C GLN A 430 28.25 6.01 10.48
N LEU A 431 27.47 6.98 9.99
CA LEU A 431 26.11 6.75 9.50
C LEU A 431 26.10 5.72 8.38
N ARG A 432 26.93 5.89 7.33
CA ARG A 432 27.03 4.91 6.23
C ARG A 432 27.52 3.54 6.69
N GLY A 433 28.41 3.48 7.68
CA GLY A 433 28.84 2.23 8.32
C GLY A 433 27.70 1.50 9.03
N ALA A 434 26.72 2.22 9.60
CA ALA A 434 25.52 1.62 10.17
C ALA A 434 24.64 0.96 9.09
N PHE A 435 24.51 1.56 7.91
CA PHE A 435 23.83 0.92 6.77
C PHE A 435 24.50 -0.39 6.37
N VAL A 436 25.83 -0.40 6.25
CA VAL A 436 26.59 -1.63 5.90
C VAL A 436 26.39 -2.71 6.96
N SER A 437 26.47 -2.34 8.24
CA SER A 437 26.31 -3.28 9.36
C SER A 437 24.91 -3.88 9.41
N ASN A 438 23.88 -3.05 9.24
CA ASN A 438 22.49 -3.51 9.16
C ASN A 438 22.23 -4.36 7.92
N ALA A 439 22.75 -3.94 6.76
CA ALA A 439 22.62 -4.69 5.52
C ALA A 439 23.29 -6.08 5.60
N ASP A 440 24.45 -6.19 6.25
CA ASP A 440 25.09 -7.48 6.50
C ASP A 440 24.26 -8.37 7.44
N ASN A 441 23.58 -7.78 8.43
CA ASN A 441 22.61 -8.49 9.27
C ASN A 441 21.39 -8.99 8.46
N LEU A 442 20.80 -8.14 7.62
CA LEU A 442 19.69 -8.51 6.73
C LEU A 442 20.11 -9.62 5.75
N LEU A 443 21.33 -9.58 5.20
CA LEU A 443 21.85 -10.66 4.35
C LEU A 443 22.08 -11.97 5.12
N ASN A 444 22.40 -11.91 6.42
CA ASN A 444 22.47 -13.12 7.25
C ASN A 444 21.08 -13.74 7.43
N ILE A 445 20.05 -12.93 7.65
CA ILE A 445 18.65 -13.36 7.73
C ILE A 445 18.23 -14.06 6.43
N MET A 446 18.46 -13.40 5.29
CA MET A 446 18.15 -13.94 3.96
C MET A 446 18.80 -15.31 3.70
N ARG A 447 20.06 -15.49 4.12
CA ARG A 447 20.80 -16.75 3.94
C ARG A 447 20.19 -17.93 4.70
N GLY A 448 19.42 -17.67 5.77
CA GLY A 448 18.74 -18.70 6.56
C GLY A 448 17.37 -19.12 6.04
N GLN A 449 16.91 -18.56 4.91
CA GLN A 449 15.56 -18.76 4.40
C GLN A 449 15.58 -19.49 3.04
N ALA A 450 14.58 -20.34 2.80
CA ALA A 450 14.38 -20.97 1.49
C ALA A 450 13.88 -19.97 0.44
N TYR A 451 13.17 -18.93 0.89
CA TYR A 451 12.64 -17.83 0.09
C TYR A 451 13.23 -16.53 0.62
N PRO A 452 14.44 -16.14 0.17
CA PRO A 452 15.23 -15.11 0.83
C PRO A 452 14.56 -13.73 0.80
N VAL A 453 14.22 -13.19 1.97
CA VAL A 453 13.79 -11.80 2.15
C VAL A 453 14.50 -11.14 3.34
N PRO A 454 14.82 -9.84 3.27
CA PRO A 454 15.47 -9.11 4.35
C PRO A 454 14.45 -8.75 5.43
N PHE A 455 13.77 -9.74 5.99
CA PHE A 455 12.65 -9.54 6.90
C PHE A 455 12.61 -10.63 7.97
N GLN A 456 12.64 -10.19 9.23
CA GLN A 456 12.45 -11.02 10.40
C GLN A 456 11.74 -10.19 11.48
N PRO A 457 10.40 -10.20 11.50
CA PRO A 457 9.62 -9.47 12.49
C PRO A 457 9.77 -10.13 13.87
N PRO A 458 9.60 -9.38 14.97
CA PRO A 458 9.54 -9.95 16.31
C PRO A 458 8.49 -11.07 16.39
N GLY A 459 8.88 -12.25 16.89
CA GLY A 459 7.98 -13.41 16.96
C GLY A 459 7.76 -14.18 15.65
N GLY A 460 8.32 -13.71 14.52
CA GLY A 460 8.33 -14.43 13.24
C GLY A 460 7.02 -14.45 12.45
N GLY A 461 5.96 -13.80 12.95
CA GLY A 461 4.69 -13.65 12.24
C GLY A 461 4.77 -12.54 11.20
N TYR A 462 4.31 -12.80 9.98
CA TYR A 462 4.15 -11.77 8.96
C TYR A 462 2.91 -10.94 9.31
N ILE A 463 2.97 -9.62 9.11
CA ILE A 463 1.93 -8.66 9.53
C ILE A 463 1.33 -7.94 8.32
N TRP A 464 0.23 -7.21 8.53
CA TRP A 464 -0.44 -6.43 7.48
C TRP A 464 0.56 -5.51 6.76
N GLY A 465 0.69 -5.66 5.44
CA GLY A 465 1.61 -4.87 4.64
C GLY A 465 3.05 -5.40 4.69
N SER A 466 3.26 -6.70 4.92
CA SER A 466 4.58 -7.31 4.99
C SER A 466 5.46 -7.03 3.77
N ASN A 467 4.87 -6.92 2.57
CA ASN A 467 5.65 -6.62 1.36
C ASN A 467 6.26 -5.21 1.41
N ASN A 468 5.54 -4.24 1.98
CA ASN A 468 6.09 -2.90 2.22
C ASN A 468 7.28 -2.94 3.19
N LEU A 469 7.16 -3.71 4.27
CA LEU A 469 8.20 -3.87 5.28
C LEU A 469 9.48 -4.50 4.69
N ILE A 470 9.29 -5.58 3.92
CA ILE A 470 10.34 -6.27 3.16
C ILE A 470 11.07 -5.30 2.21
N LEU A 471 10.31 -4.54 1.41
CA LEU A 471 10.88 -3.60 0.44
C LEU A 471 11.58 -2.41 1.12
N ASN A 472 11.10 -1.93 2.28
CA ASN A 472 11.81 -0.89 3.02
C ASN A 472 13.17 -1.38 3.54
N ASN A 473 13.30 -2.65 3.91
CA ASN A 473 14.62 -3.22 4.19
C ASN A 473 15.49 -3.38 2.93
N ALA A 474 14.88 -3.63 1.76
CA ALA A 474 15.61 -3.62 0.49
C ALA A 474 16.16 -2.23 0.13
N VAL A 475 15.50 -1.13 0.51
CA VAL A 475 16.06 0.22 0.41
C VAL A 475 17.39 0.34 1.17
N LEU A 476 17.48 -0.24 2.37
CA LEU A 476 18.71 -0.21 3.17
C LEU A 476 19.83 -1.04 2.53
N LEU A 477 19.51 -2.19 1.94
CA LEU A 477 20.47 -2.98 1.14
C LEU A 477 20.96 -2.19 -0.08
N ALA A 478 20.05 -1.55 -0.81
CA ALA A 478 20.36 -0.75 -1.98
C ALA A 478 21.28 0.44 -1.65
N LEU A 479 21.02 1.15 -0.55
CA LEU A 479 21.90 2.23 -0.09
C LEU A 479 23.25 1.71 0.42
N ALA A 480 23.30 0.56 1.08
CA ALA A 480 24.56 -0.08 1.43
C ALA A 480 25.40 -0.43 0.19
N TYR A 481 24.75 -0.89 -0.90
CA TYR A 481 25.42 -1.02 -2.20
C TYR A 481 25.90 0.34 -2.72
N ASP A 482 25.07 1.39 -2.72
CA ASP A 482 25.50 2.69 -3.24
C ASP A 482 26.73 3.24 -2.50
N PHE A 483 26.81 3.03 -1.19
CA PHE A 483 27.93 3.49 -0.36
C PHE A 483 29.20 2.65 -0.51
N THR A 484 29.11 1.39 -0.94
CA THR A 484 30.25 0.44 -0.91
C THR A 484 30.59 -0.21 -2.24
N GLN A 485 29.64 -0.24 -3.16
CA GLN A 485 29.63 -1.03 -4.40
C GLN A 485 29.82 -2.54 -4.15
N ALA A 486 29.53 -3.03 -2.94
CA ALA A 486 29.69 -4.44 -2.62
C ALA A 486 28.53 -5.27 -3.19
N GLU A 487 28.84 -6.10 -4.19
CA GLU A 487 27.85 -6.86 -4.97
C GLU A 487 26.88 -7.71 -4.14
N ARG A 488 27.30 -8.18 -2.97
CA ARG A 488 26.44 -8.93 -2.04
C ARG A 488 25.14 -8.19 -1.68
N PHE A 489 25.19 -6.86 -1.57
CA PHE A 489 24.00 -6.05 -1.29
C PHE A 489 23.09 -5.94 -2.51
N ARG A 490 23.66 -5.78 -3.71
CA ARG A 490 22.90 -5.81 -4.97
C ARG A 490 22.20 -7.16 -5.16
N THR A 491 22.87 -8.26 -4.89
CA THR A 491 22.25 -9.60 -4.86
C THR A 491 21.06 -9.64 -3.92
N GLY A 492 21.18 -9.14 -2.68
CA GLY A 492 20.06 -9.10 -1.73
C GLY A 492 18.85 -8.33 -2.25
N VAL A 493 19.05 -7.20 -2.94
CA VAL A 493 17.93 -6.44 -3.54
C VAL A 493 17.23 -7.24 -4.65
N PHE A 494 17.99 -7.87 -5.56
CA PHE A 494 17.41 -8.69 -6.63
C PHE A 494 16.71 -9.95 -6.12
N GLU A 495 17.23 -10.58 -5.07
CA GLU A 495 16.58 -11.70 -4.37
C GLU A 495 15.26 -11.26 -3.73
N THR A 496 15.23 -10.07 -3.14
CA THR A 496 14.00 -9.50 -2.58
C THR A 496 12.95 -9.25 -3.67
N MET A 497 13.35 -8.66 -4.80
CA MET A 497 12.44 -8.49 -5.94
C MET A 497 11.99 -9.83 -6.53
N ALA A 498 12.84 -10.87 -6.51
CA ALA A 498 12.42 -12.20 -6.92
C ALA A 498 11.29 -12.75 -6.03
N TYR A 499 11.34 -12.50 -4.72
CA TYR A 499 10.25 -12.85 -3.80
C TYR A 499 8.94 -12.15 -4.16
N GLU A 500 8.97 -10.83 -4.35
CA GLU A 500 7.79 -10.02 -4.75
C GLU A 500 7.23 -10.43 -6.11
N LEU A 501 8.06 -10.98 -6.99
CA LEU A 501 7.71 -11.36 -8.36
C LEU A 501 7.50 -12.87 -8.55
N GLY A 502 7.31 -13.64 -7.47
CA GLY A 502 6.86 -15.04 -7.58
C GLY A 502 7.75 -16.09 -6.93
N ARG A 503 8.95 -15.75 -6.47
CA ARG A 503 9.82 -16.67 -5.73
C ARG A 503 9.48 -16.67 -4.24
N ASN A 504 8.24 -17.05 -3.95
CA ASN A 504 7.71 -17.22 -2.62
C ASN A 504 6.93 -18.55 -2.54
N PRO A 505 6.55 -19.01 -1.33
CA PRO A 505 5.95 -20.34 -1.17
C PRO A 505 4.65 -20.55 -1.95
N LEU A 506 3.91 -19.47 -2.22
CA LEU A 506 2.64 -19.51 -2.93
C LEU A 506 2.80 -19.40 -4.45
N GLY A 507 3.98 -18.98 -4.91
CA GLY A 507 4.23 -18.68 -6.32
C GLY A 507 3.35 -17.54 -6.85
N TYR A 508 3.05 -16.53 -6.04
CA TYR A 508 2.33 -15.33 -6.52
C TYR A 508 3.33 -14.22 -6.82
N SER A 509 3.19 -13.51 -7.94
CA SER A 509 3.69 -12.14 -7.93
C SER A 509 2.72 -11.28 -7.13
N TYR A 510 3.24 -10.52 -6.17
CA TYR A 510 2.46 -9.54 -5.41
C TYR A 510 2.24 -8.22 -6.16
N VAL A 511 2.79 -8.11 -7.38
CA VAL A 511 2.63 -6.94 -8.25
C VAL A 511 1.61 -7.25 -9.33
N THR A 512 0.61 -6.39 -9.45
CA THR A 512 -0.50 -6.59 -10.39
C THR A 512 -0.02 -6.61 -11.83
N GLN A 513 -0.54 -7.56 -12.62
CA GLN A 513 -0.20 -7.78 -14.04
C GLN A 513 1.28 -8.09 -14.35
N TYR A 514 2.08 -8.47 -13.35
CA TYR A 514 3.46 -8.91 -13.52
C TYR A 514 3.60 -10.41 -13.21
N GLY A 515 4.09 -11.20 -14.18
CA GLY A 515 4.22 -12.66 -14.05
C GLY A 515 2.93 -13.40 -14.44
N ASP A 516 2.98 -14.74 -14.47
CA ASP A 516 1.84 -15.59 -14.87
C ASP A 516 0.79 -15.76 -13.78
N LYS A 517 1.18 -15.59 -12.52
CA LYS A 517 0.29 -15.65 -11.36
C LYS A 517 0.41 -14.35 -10.53
N PRO A 518 -0.01 -13.20 -11.09
CA PRO A 518 0.00 -11.92 -10.37
C PRO A 518 -1.18 -11.84 -9.41
N SER A 519 -1.04 -10.95 -8.42
CA SER A 519 -2.19 -10.42 -7.68
C SER A 519 -3.16 -9.78 -8.67
N ARG A 520 -4.44 -10.12 -8.57
CA ARG A 520 -5.45 -9.73 -9.56
C ARG A 520 -6.65 -9.04 -8.91
N ASN A 521 -7.11 -9.55 -7.78
CA ASN A 521 -8.34 -9.14 -7.11
C ASN A 521 -8.02 -8.35 -5.84
N VAL A 522 -7.16 -7.34 -5.96
CA VAL A 522 -6.79 -6.51 -4.81
C VAL A 522 -8.01 -5.82 -4.19
N HIS A 523 -8.02 -5.67 -2.87
CA HIS A 523 -9.08 -4.95 -2.16
C HIS A 523 -9.06 -3.47 -2.53
N HIS A 524 -9.90 -3.07 -3.49
CA HIS A 524 -9.96 -1.70 -3.98
C HIS A 524 -11.36 -1.36 -4.53
N ARG A 525 -11.93 -0.22 -4.12
CA ARG A 525 -13.31 0.17 -4.47
C ARG A 525 -13.62 0.28 -5.95
N PHE A 526 -12.67 0.78 -6.75
CA PHE A 526 -12.83 0.87 -8.20
C PHE A 526 -12.36 -0.38 -8.98
N TRP A 527 -11.20 -0.97 -8.64
CA TRP A 527 -10.63 -2.12 -9.33
C TRP A 527 -11.28 -3.45 -8.94
N ALA A 528 -12.60 -3.50 -9.05
CA ALA A 528 -13.45 -4.50 -8.42
C ALA A 528 -14.06 -5.50 -9.41
N ASN A 529 -13.28 -5.94 -10.41
CA ASN A 529 -13.74 -6.87 -11.44
C ASN A 529 -14.35 -8.17 -10.88
N GLN A 530 -13.83 -8.68 -9.76
CA GLN A 530 -14.35 -9.89 -9.09
C GLN A 530 -15.82 -9.74 -8.66
N LEU A 531 -16.23 -8.54 -8.23
CA LEU A 531 -17.61 -8.25 -7.82
C LEU A 531 -18.46 -7.75 -8.98
N ASN A 532 -17.87 -7.00 -9.91
CA ASN A 532 -18.54 -6.45 -11.06
C ASN A 532 -17.63 -6.51 -12.29
N SER A 533 -17.93 -7.42 -13.21
CA SER A 533 -17.13 -7.68 -14.41
C SER A 533 -17.05 -6.49 -15.39
N SER A 534 -17.87 -5.46 -15.23
CA SER A 534 -17.76 -4.20 -15.99
C SER A 534 -16.68 -3.25 -15.47
N LEU A 535 -16.20 -3.45 -14.25
CA LEU A 535 -15.10 -2.69 -13.65
C LEU A 535 -13.75 -3.37 -13.95
N PRO A 536 -12.64 -2.62 -14.05
CA PRO A 536 -11.34 -3.20 -14.34
C PRO A 536 -10.76 -3.96 -13.13
N ILE A 537 -9.78 -4.84 -13.38
CA ILE A 537 -8.79 -5.24 -12.37
C ILE A 537 -7.79 -4.09 -12.16
N ALA A 538 -6.92 -4.16 -11.15
CA ALA A 538 -5.90 -3.14 -10.93
C ALA A 538 -5.01 -2.92 -12.17
N PRO A 539 -4.56 -1.68 -12.44
CA PRO A 539 -3.56 -1.39 -13.48
C PRO A 539 -2.25 -2.13 -13.16
N PRO A 540 -1.33 -2.27 -14.12
CA PRO A 540 -0.02 -2.86 -13.85
C PRO A 540 0.75 -2.06 -12.80
N GLY A 541 1.49 -2.73 -11.93
CA GLY A 541 2.41 -2.07 -10.98
C GLY A 541 1.82 -1.69 -9.62
N ALA A 542 0.61 -2.11 -9.27
CA ALA A 542 0.10 -1.97 -7.90
C ALA A 542 0.62 -3.11 -7.02
N LEU A 543 1.08 -2.80 -5.79
CA LEU A 543 1.63 -3.76 -4.84
C LEU A 543 0.57 -4.21 -3.84
N ALA A 544 0.29 -5.51 -3.80
CA ALA A 544 -0.53 -6.11 -2.75
C ALA A 544 0.20 -6.09 -1.40
N GLY A 545 -0.55 -5.91 -0.31
CA GLY A 545 0.01 -5.84 1.05
C GLY A 545 0.85 -7.06 1.46
N GLY A 546 0.45 -8.25 1.00
CA GLY A 546 1.21 -9.48 1.17
C GLY A 546 0.76 -10.31 2.38
N PRO A 547 1.52 -11.37 2.72
CA PRO A 547 1.12 -12.29 3.77
C PRO A 547 0.91 -11.62 5.14
N ASN A 548 -0.18 -11.97 5.81
CA ASN A 548 -0.49 -11.49 7.15
C ASN A 548 -1.02 -12.66 8.01
N SER A 549 -0.17 -13.13 8.92
CA SER A 549 -0.49 -14.21 9.85
C SER A 549 -1.44 -13.82 10.99
N GLY A 550 -1.77 -12.53 11.10
CA GLY A 550 -2.80 -12.04 12.03
C GLY A 550 -4.22 -12.35 11.61
N LEU A 551 -4.47 -12.68 10.33
CA LEU A 551 -5.79 -13.01 9.77
C LEU A 551 -6.87 -12.01 10.22
N GLN A 552 -6.68 -10.73 9.85
CA GLN A 552 -7.44 -9.62 10.44
C GLN A 552 -8.73 -9.28 9.68
N ASP A 553 -9.09 -10.10 8.69
CA ASP A 553 -10.36 -10.02 7.97
C ASP A 553 -11.09 -11.37 7.95
N PRO A 554 -12.44 -11.40 7.83
CA PRO A 554 -13.22 -12.62 7.88
C PRO A 554 -12.84 -13.65 6.82
N VAL A 555 -12.44 -13.20 5.63
CA VAL A 555 -12.11 -14.09 4.51
C VAL A 555 -10.77 -14.77 4.78
N ALA A 556 -9.76 -14.04 5.25
CA ALA A 556 -8.49 -14.57 5.71
C ALA A 556 -8.68 -15.53 6.89
N GLN A 557 -9.50 -15.20 7.89
CA GLN A 557 -9.80 -16.10 9.01
C GLN A 557 -10.42 -17.42 8.55
N GLN A 558 -11.37 -17.34 7.62
CA GLN A 558 -12.07 -18.52 7.10
C GLN A 558 -11.16 -19.38 6.22
N ARG A 559 -10.32 -18.76 5.38
CA ARG A 559 -9.63 -19.43 4.28
C ARG A 559 -8.16 -19.75 4.57
N LEU A 560 -7.55 -19.08 5.54
CA LEU A 560 -6.12 -19.19 5.84
C LEU A 560 -5.84 -19.66 7.28
N SER A 561 -6.84 -20.11 8.02
CA SER A 561 -6.61 -20.66 9.37
C SER A 561 -5.55 -21.77 9.35
N GLY A 562 -4.52 -21.64 10.20
CA GLY A 562 -3.39 -22.57 10.28
C GLY A 562 -2.32 -22.40 9.20
N CYS A 563 -2.40 -21.37 8.35
CA CYS A 563 -1.34 -21.02 7.41
C CYS A 563 0.01 -20.80 8.11
N ARG A 564 1.10 -21.11 7.42
CA ARG A 564 2.45 -20.67 7.81
C ARG A 564 2.62 -19.20 7.43
N PRO A 565 3.41 -18.40 8.17
CA PRO A 565 3.48 -16.95 7.98
C PRO A 565 3.60 -16.49 6.51
N GLN A 566 4.53 -17.05 5.72
CA GLN A 566 4.71 -16.68 4.30
C GLN A 566 3.60 -17.20 3.37
N LYS A 567 2.73 -18.08 3.85
CA LYS A 567 1.59 -18.66 3.12
C LYS A 567 0.25 -18.03 3.52
N CYS A 568 0.24 -17.07 4.44
CA CYS A 568 -0.97 -16.38 4.90
C CYS A 568 -1.38 -15.25 3.95
N TYR A 569 -1.60 -15.58 2.67
CA TYR A 569 -2.03 -14.64 1.64
C TYR A 569 -3.11 -15.27 0.75
N LEU A 570 -4.04 -14.45 0.29
CA LEU A 570 -5.14 -14.83 -0.59
C LEU A 570 -5.45 -13.71 -1.57
N ASP A 571 -5.47 -14.03 -2.87
CA ASP A 571 -5.86 -13.07 -3.91
C ASP A 571 -7.40 -13.00 -4.06
N ASP A 572 -8.04 -12.30 -3.13
CA ASP A 572 -9.48 -12.10 -3.09
C ASP A 572 -9.80 -10.66 -2.67
N ILE A 573 -10.82 -10.07 -3.31
CA ILE A 573 -11.19 -8.67 -3.11
C ILE A 573 -11.71 -8.38 -1.71
N ASP A 574 -12.27 -9.38 -1.03
CA ASP A 574 -12.78 -9.22 0.34
C ASP A 574 -11.68 -9.48 1.39
N ALA A 575 -10.43 -9.79 0.98
CA ALA A 575 -9.32 -10.10 1.88
C ALA A 575 -8.42 -8.88 2.17
N TRP A 576 -8.99 -7.81 2.74
CA TRP A 576 -8.28 -6.53 2.92
C TRP A 576 -7.00 -6.62 3.76
N SER A 577 -6.92 -7.55 4.73
CA SER A 577 -5.75 -7.64 5.61
C SER A 577 -4.52 -8.28 4.96
N VAL A 578 -4.68 -8.90 3.79
CA VAL A 578 -3.62 -9.58 3.03
C VAL A 578 -3.48 -9.10 1.59
N ASN A 579 -4.52 -8.48 1.01
CA ASN A 579 -4.60 -8.20 -0.43
C ASN A 579 -5.10 -6.79 -0.79
N GLU A 580 -5.07 -5.84 0.14
CA GLU A 580 -5.27 -4.43 -0.20
C GLU A 580 -4.09 -3.87 -1.03
N VAL A 581 -4.16 -2.60 -1.41
CA VAL A 581 -3.08 -1.78 -2.00
C VAL A 581 -2.97 -0.48 -1.21
N ALA A 582 -1.81 0.17 -1.17
CA ALA A 582 -1.67 1.47 -0.49
C ALA A 582 -0.55 2.34 -1.08
N VAL A 583 -0.65 3.66 -0.88
CA VAL A 583 0.33 4.65 -1.34
C VAL A 583 1.74 4.39 -0.80
N ASN A 584 1.88 3.99 0.46
CA ASN A 584 3.19 3.71 1.05
C ASN A 584 3.80 2.42 0.49
N TRP A 585 2.97 1.42 0.18
CA TRP A 585 3.41 0.16 -0.41
C TRP A 585 3.90 0.38 -1.84
N ASN A 586 3.16 1.17 -2.62
CA ASN A 586 3.57 1.53 -3.97
C ASN A 586 4.76 2.49 -3.99
N ALA A 587 4.92 3.36 -2.98
CA ALA A 587 6.04 4.31 -2.94
C ALA A 587 7.37 3.59 -2.76
N VAL A 588 7.42 2.56 -1.90
CA VAL A 588 8.63 1.74 -1.76
C VAL A 588 8.86 0.82 -2.96
N LEU A 589 7.79 0.33 -3.61
CA LEU A 589 7.93 -0.38 -4.89
C LEU A 589 8.56 0.50 -5.97
N VAL A 590 8.12 1.75 -6.10
CA VAL A 590 8.73 2.74 -7.00
C VAL A 590 10.22 2.90 -6.69
N TRP A 591 10.55 3.08 -5.41
CA TRP A 591 11.94 3.28 -4.98
C TRP A 591 12.84 2.10 -5.41
N VAL A 592 12.46 0.88 -5.04
CA VAL A 592 13.27 -0.33 -5.29
C VAL A 592 13.28 -0.72 -6.77
N SER A 593 12.16 -0.54 -7.48
CA SER A 593 12.09 -0.82 -8.92
C SER A 593 12.90 0.19 -9.73
N ALA A 594 12.96 1.46 -9.35
CA ALA A 594 13.82 2.45 -10.00
C ALA A 594 15.31 2.14 -9.76
N TRP A 595 15.66 1.71 -8.55
CA TRP A 595 17.01 1.25 -8.24
C TRP A 595 17.40 0.00 -9.05
N THR A 596 16.53 -1.00 -9.11
CA THR A 596 16.81 -2.23 -9.86
C THR A 596 16.83 -2.00 -11.37
N ARG A 597 16.03 -1.06 -11.90
CA ARG A 597 16.17 -0.56 -13.28
C ARG A 597 17.60 -0.10 -13.55
N GLU A 598 18.14 0.76 -12.69
CA GLU A 598 19.51 1.27 -12.80
C GLU A 598 20.55 0.14 -12.73
N LYS A 599 20.33 -0.86 -11.86
CA LYS A 599 21.30 -1.92 -11.57
C LYS A 599 21.08 -3.24 -12.32
N ALA A 600 20.08 -3.35 -13.20
CA ALA A 600 19.85 -4.55 -14.02
C ALA A 600 20.82 -4.68 -15.20
N GLY A 601 21.50 -3.59 -15.57
CA GLY A 601 22.38 -3.51 -16.74
C GLY A 601 21.66 -3.02 -18.01
N GLY A 602 22.42 -2.50 -18.97
CA GLY A 602 21.94 -2.04 -20.28
C GLY A 602 21.56 -0.55 -20.35
N THR A 603 22.29 0.22 -21.15
CA THR A 603 22.10 1.66 -21.42
C THR A 603 21.02 1.94 -22.49
N GLY A 604 20.08 1.02 -22.68
CA GLY A 604 19.01 1.19 -23.67
C GLY A 604 18.08 2.36 -23.30
N PRO A 605 17.49 3.05 -24.30
CA PRO A 605 16.60 4.18 -24.03
C PRO A 605 15.44 3.74 -23.12
N THR A 606 15.08 4.60 -22.18
CA THR A 606 13.85 4.47 -21.39
C THR A 606 12.68 4.25 -22.34
N PRO A 607 11.84 3.21 -22.17
CA PRO A 607 10.63 3.09 -22.94
C PRO A 607 9.75 4.31 -22.65
N THR A 608 9.64 5.23 -23.60
CA THR A 608 8.71 6.35 -23.47
C THR A 608 7.30 5.78 -23.46
N PRO A 609 6.47 6.07 -22.43
CA PRO A 609 5.08 5.65 -22.46
C PRO A 609 4.43 6.24 -23.71
N THR A 610 4.00 5.38 -24.63
CA THR A 610 3.33 5.82 -25.85
C THR A 610 1.92 6.23 -25.43
N PRO A 611 1.54 7.52 -25.54
CA PRO A 611 0.18 7.93 -25.27
C PRO A 611 -0.76 7.15 -26.21
N THR A 612 -1.80 6.53 -25.65
CA THR A 612 -2.81 5.88 -26.47
C THR A 612 -3.47 6.97 -27.34
N PRO A 613 -3.57 6.80 -28.67
CA PRO A 613 -4.19 7.80 -29.52
C PRO A 613 -5.62 8.06 -29.04
N THR A 614 -5.93 9.34 -28.78
CA THR A 614 -7.27 9.79 -28.45
C THR A 614 -8.22 9.39 -29.59
N PRO A 615 -9.33 8.67 -29.33
CA PRO A 615 -10.35 8.48 -30.35
C PRO A 615 -10.84 9.87 -30.80
N THR A 616 -10.86 10.10 -32.11
CA THR A 616 -11.36 11.34 -32.71
C THR A 616 -12.72 11.69 -32.09
N PRO A 617 -12.92 12.91 -31.55
CA PRO A 617 -14.19 13.28 -30.96
C PRO A 617 -15.30 13.13 -32.00
N THR A 618 -16.30 12.32 -31.70
CA THR A 618 -17.60 12.38 -32.38
C THR A 618 -18.11 13.82 -32.24
N PRO A 619 -18.50 14.52 -33.32
CA PRO A 619 -18.90 15.92 -33.26
C PRO A 619 -20.01 16.10 -32.24
N THR A 620 -19.71 16.87 -31.19
CA THR A 620 -20.70 17.35 -30.22
C THR A 620 -21.72 18.21 -30.96
N PRO A 621 -23.04 18.02 -30.75
CA PRO A 621 -24.04 18.89 -31.34
C PRO A 621 -23.78 20.34 -30.94
N THR A 622 -23.80 21.21 -31.94
CA THR A 622 -23.60 22.65 -31.84
C THR A 622 -24.44 23.25 -30.70
N PRO A 623 -23.86 24.03 -29.77
CA PRO A 623 -24.64 24.70 -28.74
C PRO A 623 -25.59 25.73 -29.37
N THR A 624 -26.87 25.62 -29.05
CA THR A 624 -27.89 26.66 -29.31
C THR A 624 -27.45 27.96 -28.63
N PRO A 625 -27.51 29.12 -29.30
CA PRO A 625 -27.06 30.39 -28.73
C PRO A 625 -27.88 30.78 -27.49
N THR A 626 -27.19 30.94 -26.37
CA THR A 626 -27.72 31.50 -25.11
C THR A 626 -28.09 32.97 -25.31
N PRO A 627 -29.31 33.41 -24.95
CA PRO A 627 -29.70 34.82 -25.06
C PRO A 627 -28.89 35.69 -24.09
N THR A 628 -28.51 36.86 -24.59
CA THR A 628 -27.76 37.94 -23.91
C THR A 628 -28.44 38.37 -22.60
N PRO A 629 -27.70 38.52 -21.48
CA PRO A 629 -28.27 38.98 -20.22
C PRO A 629 -28.72 40.44 -20.31
N THR A 630 -29.98 40.68 -19.91
CA THR A 630 -30.55 42.02 -19.69
C THR A 630 -29.97 42.62 -18.40
N PRO A 631 -29.61 43.91 -18.34
CA PRO A 631 -29.03 44.52 -17.13
C PRO A 631 -30.04 44.52 -15.97
N THR A 632 -29.62 43.93 -14.85
CA THR A 632 -30.35 43.93 -13.57
C THR A 632 -30.33 45.34 -12.95
N PRO A 633 -31.50 45.90 -12.54
CA PRO A 633 -31.54 47.20 -11.89
C PRO A 633 -30.89 47.20 -10.50
N THR A 634 -30.16 48.28 -10.21
CA THR A 634 -29.50 48.58 -8.94
C THR A 634 -30.51 48.64 -7.77
N PRO A 635 -30.30 47.94 -6.65
CA PRO A 635 -31.17 48.05 -5.49
C PRO A 635 -30.97 49.38 -4.74
N THR A 636 -32.08 50.06 -4.47
CA THR A 636 -32.21 51.24 -3.60
C THR A 636 -31.97 50.85 -2.13
N PRO A 637 -31.29 51.68 -1.30
CA PRO A 637 -31.05 51.37 0.10
C PRO A 637 -32.34 51.43 0.94
N THR A 638 -32.66 50.31 1.59
CA THR A 638 -33.74 50.20 2.60
C THR A 638 -33.24 50.70 3.96
N PRO A 639 -34.02 51.51 4.71
CA PRO A 639 -33.59 52.05 6.00
C PRO A 639 -33.47 50.98 7.09
N THR A 640 -32.41 51.11 7.88
CA THR A 640 -32.05 50.30 9.06
C THR A 640 -33.10 50.42 10.17
N PRO A 641 -33.68 49.31 10.68
CA PRO A 641 -34.48 49.34 11.90
C PRO A 641 -33.61 49.38 13.17
N THR A 642 -34.01 50.24 14.11
CA THR A 642 -33.45 50.44 15.45
C THR A 642 -33.58 49.18 16.33
N PRO A 643 -32.57 48.82 17.14
CA PRO A 643 -32.63 47.64 18.01
C PRO A 643 -33.64 47.83 19.16
N THR A 644 -34.57 46.88 19.28
CA THR A 644 -35.43 46.72 20.47
C THR A 644 -34.76 45.74 21.43
N PRO A 645 -34.73 45.97 22.76
CA PRO A 645 -34.05 45.10 23.71
C PRO A 645 -34.71 43.72 23.81
N THR A 646 -33.92 42.68 23.61
CA THR A 646 -34.31 41.26 23.75
C THR A 646 -34.47 40.89 25.23
N PRO A 647 -35.61 40.32 25.67
CA PRO A 647 -35.77 39.80 27.03
C PRO A 647 -34.94 38.52 27.25
N THR A 648 -34.34 38.42 28.44
CA THR A 648 -33.61 37.28 28.97
C THR A 648 -34.47 36.01 28.97
N PRO A 649 -33.99 34.86 28.44
CA PRO A 649 -34.76 33.62 28.45
C PRO A 649 -34.84 33.02 29.87
N THR A 650 -36.07 32.77 30.32
CA THR A 650 -36.40 31.92 31.48
C THR A 650 -36.21 30.44 31.10
N PRO A 651 -35.64 29.59 31.98
CA PRO A 651 -35.44 28.16 31.68
C PRO A 651 -36.77 27.46 31.43
N THR A 652 -36.91 26.87 30.24
CA THR A 652 -38.04 26.01 29.86
C THR A 652 -37.83 24.62 30.46
N PRO A 653 -38.82 24.03 31.17
CA PRO A 653 -38.69 22.70 31.74
C PRO A 653 -38.54 21.63 30.66
N THR A 654 -37.60 20.70 30.90
CA THR A 654 -37.32 19.52 30.09
C THR A 654 -38.60 18.72 29.81
N PRO A 655 -38.94 18.39 28.54
CA PRO A 655 -40.07 17.53 28.25
C PRO A 655 -39.82 16.11 28.77
N THR A 656 -40.77 15.59 29.53
CA THR A 656 -40.84 14.18 29.94
C THR A 656 -41.00 13.30 28.68
N PRO A 657 -40.24 12.20 28.53
CA PRO A 657 -40.32 11.36 27.34
C PRO A 657 -41.73 10.78 27.18
N THR A 658 -42.31 11.02 26.00
CA THR A 658 -43.56 10.36 25.58
C THR A 658 -43.22 8.91 25.23
N PRO A 659 -43.97 7.90 25.73
CA PRO A 659 -43.72 6.50 25.41
C PRO A 659 -43.92 6.25 23.91
N THR A 660 -42.87 5.73 23.26
CA THR A 660 -42.90 5.23 21.89
C THR A 660 -43.98 4.15 21.75
N PRO A 661 -44.82 4.16 20.69
CA PRO A 661 -45.85 3.15 20.49
C PRO A 661 -45.23 1.75 20.42
N THR A 662 -45.73 0.83 21.24
CA THR A 662 -45.42 -0.60 21.14
C THR A 662 -45.90 -1.11 19.78
N PRO A 663 -45.03 -1.73 18.94
CA PRO A 663 -45.45 -2.25 17.65
C PRO A 663 -46.53 -3.31 17.83
N THR A 664 -47.61 -3.19 17.04
CA THR A 664 -48.66 -4.20 16.97
C THR A 664 -48.06 -5.47 16.33
N PRO A 665 -48.22 -6.67 16.91
CA PRO A 665 -47.65 -7.89 16.36
C PRO A 665 -48.21 -8.17 14.96
N THR A 666 -47.34 -8.13 13.95
CA THR A 666 -47.63 -8.58 12.59
C THR A 666 -47.82 -10.09 12.60
N ALA A 667 -49.02 -10.57 12.28
CA ALA A 667 -49.36 -11.99 12.33
C ALA A 667 -48.34 -12.84 11.55
N GLY A 668 -47.66 -13.77 12.25
CA GLY A 668 -46.73 -14.73 11.66
C GLY A 668 -45.23 -14.42 11.81
N LYS A 669 -44.82 -13.20 12.17
CA LYS A 669 -43.41 -12.84 12.41
C LYS A 669 -43.06 -12.92 13.89
N ALA A 670 -42.04 -13.70 14.25
CA ALA A 670 -41.47 -13.75 15.60
C ALA A 670 -39.97 -14.08 15.53
N CYS A 671 -39.17 -13.60 16.47
CA CYS A 671 -37.78 -14.02 16.60
C CYS A 671 -37.36 -14.19 18.05
N SER A 672 -36.30 -14.97 18.27
CA SER A 672 -35.63 -15.15 19.55
C SER A 672 -34.13 -14.93 19.40
N ALA A 673 -33.46 -14.47 20.45
CA ALA A 673 -32.00 -14.36 20.48
C ALA A 673 -31.43 -15.15 21.66
N THR A 674 -30.32 -15.86 21.42
CA THR A 674 -29.59 -16.62 22.45
C THR A 674 -28.17 -16.09 22.54
N TYR A 675 -27.76 -15.71 23.74
CA TYR A 675 -26.44 -15.15 24.03
C TYR A 675 -25.55 -16.21 24.67
N ASN A 676 -24.33 -16.38 24.16
CA ASN A 676 -23.35 -17.34 24.66
C ASN A 676 -21.97 -16.70 24.81
N ILE A 677 -21.36 -16.80 25.98
CA ILE A 677 -19.95 -16.40 26.20
C ILE A 677 -19.09 -17.57 25.72
N ASN A 678 -18.29 -17.36 24.66
CA ASN A 678 -17.51 -18.43 24.03
C ASN A 678 -16.06 -18.51 24.56
N ASN A 679 -15.51 -17.40 25.06
CA ASN A 679 -14.21 -17.35 25.74
C ASN A 679 -14.14 -16.17 26.73
N GLN A 680 -13.24 -16.23 27.72
CA GLN A 680 -13.05 -15.19 28.74
C GLN A 680 -11.60 -15.12 29.23
N TRP A 681 -11.09 -13.91 29.47
CA TRP A 681 -9.76 -13.62 30.02
C TRP A 681 -9.85 -12.51 31.10
N PRO A 682 -8.75 -12.16 31.81
CA PRO A 682 -8.82 -11.34 33.03
C PRO A 682 -9.54 -9.98 32.91
N THR A 683 -9.57 -9.39 31.71
CA THR A 683 -10.16 -8.06 31.47
C THR A 683 -11.17 -8.03 30.32
N GLY A 684 -11.46 -9.18 29.71
CA GLY A 684 -12.35 -9.24 28.55
C GLY A 684 -12.94 -10.63 28.29
N PHE A 685 -13.81 -10.69 27.29
CA PHE A 685 -14.52 -11.90 26.88
C PHE A 685 -15.00 -11.77 25.42
N GLY A 686 -15.24 -12.91 24.79
CA GLY A 686 -15.94 -13.03 23.52
C GLY A 686 -17.33 -13.63 23.75
N ALA A 687 -18.32 -13.14 22.99
CA ALA A 687 -19.66 -13.66 23.02
C ALA A 687 -20.28 -13.72 21.62
N ASP A 688 -21.09 -14.74 21.39
CA ASP A 688 -21.92 -14.91 20.20
C ASP A 688 -23.39 -14.76 20.57
N VAL A 689 -24.15 -14.11 19.70
CA VAL A 689 -25.60 -13.99 19.79
C VAL A 689 -26.22 -14.62 18.56
N THR A 690 -26.99 -15.69 18.76
CA THR A 690 -27.72 -16.38 17.69
C THR A 690 -29.14 -15.88 17.63
N VAL A 691 -29.55 -15.36 16.47
CA VAL A 691 -30.91 -14.90 16.17
C VAL A 691 -31.63 -15.98 15.38
N ARG A 692 -32.83 -16.36 15.82
CA ARG A 692 -33.69 -17.34 15.15
C ARG A 692 -35.04 -16.73 14.81
N ASN A 693 -35.51 -16.94 13.58
CA ASN A 693 -36.91 -16.70 13.24
C ASN A 693 -37.77 -17.83 13.81
N THR A 694 -38.57 -17.51 14.84
CA THR A 694 -39.50 -18.44 15.50
C THR A 694 -40.93 -18.31 14.98
N GLY A 695 -41.16 -17.40 14.03
CA GLY A 695 -42.43 -17.22 13.35
C GLY A 695 -42.67 -18.25 12.24
N THR A 696 -43.85 -18.15 11.62
CA THR A 696 -44.27 -18.98 10.48
C THR A 696 -44.00 -18.32 9.12
N THR A 697 -43.62 -17.04 9.10
CA THR A 697 -43.28 -16.28 7.88
C THR A 697 -41.84 -15.78 7.90
N PRO A 698 -41.18 -15.58 6.73
CA PRO A 698 -39.86 -14.95 6.67
C PRO A 698 -39.86 -13.56 7.31
N ILE A 699 -38.77 -13.23 8.01
CA ILE A 699 -38.49 -11.87 8.51
C ILE A 699 -37.46 -11.22 7.60
N THR A 700 -37.51 -9.90 7.45
CA THR A 700 -36.61 -9.12 6.58
C THR A 700 -35.56 -8.33 7.37
N GLY A 701 -35.69 -8.34 8.69
CA GLY A 701 -34.71 -7.78 9.61
C GLY A 701 -34.99 -8.25 11.04
N TRP A 702 -34.04 -7.98 11.91
CA TRP A 702 -34.13 -8.30 13.33
C TRP A 702 -33.38 -7.25 14.15
N THR A 703 -33.91 -6.98 15.34
CA THR A 703 -33.29 -6.12 16.36
C THR A 703 -33.18 -6.91 17.64
N VAL A 704 -31.98 -7.07 18.17
CA VAL A 704 -31.70 -7.73 19.45
C VAL A 704 -31.36 -6.70 20.50
N THR A 705 -31.96 -6.80 21.68
CA THR A 705 -31.64 -5.92 22.82
C THR A 705 -31.33 -6.72 24.08
N TRP A 706 -30.38 -6.22 24.87
CA TRP A 706 -30.07 -6.74 26.20
C TRP A 706 -29.48 -5.63 27.08
N THR A 707 -29.35 -5.89 28.37
CA THR A 707 -28.66 -5.00 29.32
C THR A 707 -27.54 -5.77 30.01
N PHE A 708 -26.32 -5.23 30.00
CA PHE A 708 -25.19 -5.81 30.71
C PHE A 708 -25.38 -5.71 32.24
N PRO A 709 -25.32 -6.83 32.98
CA PRO A 709 -25.58 -6.81 34.42
C PRO A 709 -24.41 -6.26 35.26
N SER A 710 -23.16 -6.36 34.79
CA SER A 710 -21.98 -6.26 35.66
C SER A 710 -20.80 -5.54 34.98
N GLY A 711 -20.98 -4.26 34.67
CA GLY A 711 -19.88 -3.40 34.19
C GLY A 711 -19.30 -3.78 32.82
N GLN A 712 -19.96 -4.67 32.08
CA GLN A 712 -19.50 -5.10 30.78
C GLN A 712 -19.72 -4.02 29.72
N ARG A 713 -18.82 -3.97 28.72
CA ARG A 713 -18.93 -3.10 27.55
C ARG A 713 -18.48 -3.84 26.31
N ILE A 714 -19.14 -3.60 25.18
CA ILE A 714 -18.66 -4.06 23.88
C ILE A 714 -17.43 -3.23 23.50
N THR A 715 -16.34 -3.88 23.13
CA THR A 715 -15.13 -3.25 22.59
C THR A 715 -15.05 -3.37 21.06
N GLN A 716 -15.56 -4.46 20.50
CA GLN A 716 -15.60 -4.70 19.06
C GLN A 716 -16.73 -5.66 18.73
N LEU A 717 -17.61 -5.34 17.79
CA LEU A 717 -18.71 -6.20 17.36
C LEU A 717 -18.63 -6.43 15.84
N TRP A 718 -18.96 -7.63 15.40
CA TRP A 718 -19.01 -8.00 13.98
C TRP A 718 -20.36 -8.63 13.63
N SER A 719 -20.73 -8.59 12.34
CA SER A 719 -21.97 -9.16 11.79
C SER A 719 -23.29 -8.56 12.33
N ALA A 720 -23.25 -7.41 12.98
CA ALA A 720 -24.42 -6.56 13.26
C ALA A 720 -23.98 -5.09 13.35
N SER A 721 -24.91 -4.15 13.24
CA SER A 721 -24.71 -2.77 13.70
C SER A 721 -25.25 -2.64 15.12
N TYR A 722 -24.58 -1.89 16.01
CA TYR A 722 -25.07 -1.73 17.38
C TYR A 722 -24.99 -0.29 17.88
N SER A 723 -25.83 0.01 18.88
CA SER A 723 -25.76 1.20 19.70
C SER A 723 -25.81 0.81 21.18
N SER A 724 -25.25 1.65 22.05
CA SER A 724 -25.30 1.42 23.50
C SER A 724 -25.62 2.70 24.26
N SER A 725 -26.40 2.57 25.32
CA SER A 725 -26.73 3.66 26.25
C SER A 725 -26.63 3.12 27.67
N GLY A 726 -25.63 3.59 28.42
CA GLY A 726 -25.28 3.01 29.72
C GLY A 726 -24.86 1.54 29.57
N ALA A 727 -25.64 0.64 30.17
CA ALA A 727 -25.46 -0.81 30.07
C ALA A 727 -26.39 -1.47 29.03
N GLY A 728 -27.34 -0.71 28.46
CA GLY A 728 -28.25 -1.21 27.43
C GLY A 728 -27.59 -1.26 26.07
N VAL A 729 -27.80 -2.37 25.35
CA VAL A 729 -27.30 -2.60 23.98
C VAL A 729 -28.46 -2.89 23.06
N THR A 730 -28.43 -2.29 21.87
CA THR A 730 -29.32 -2.62 20.75
C THR A 730 -28.46 -3.00 19.55
N ALA A 731 -28.62 -4.22 19.04
CA ALA A 731 -27.96 -4.72 17.83
C ALA A 731 -29.00 -4.96 16.73
N THR A 732 -28.65 -4.61 15.49
CA THR A 732 -29.52 -4.69 14.31
C THR A 732 -28.79 -5.38 13.17
N ASN A 733 -29.53 -6.11 12.34
CA ASN A 733 -28.97 -6.82 11.21
C ASN A 733 -28.28 -5.88 10.21
N LEU A 734 -27.26 -6.41 9.53
CA LEU A 734 -26.68 -5.79 8.33
C LEU A 734 -27.53 -6.17 7.10
N SER A 735 -27.21 -5.56 5.96
CA SER A 735 -27.95 -5.78 4.70
C SER A 735 -27.96 -7.25 4.24
N TRP A 736 -26.92 -8.02 4.57
CA TRP A 736 -26.74 -9.39 4.12
C TRP A 736 -27.29 -10.47 5.07
N ASN A 737 -27.60 -10.15 6.34
CA ASN A 737 -28.10 -11.13 7.32
C ASN A 737 -29.46 -10.81 7.96
N GLY A 738 -30.19 -9.83 7.42
CA GLY A 738 -31.53 -9.49 7.91
C GLY A 738 -32.62 -10.49 7.54
N THR A 739 -32.52 -11.11 6.37
CA THR A 739 -33.58 -11.99 5.85
C THR A 739 -33.43 -13.41 6.38
N LEU A 740 -34.38 -13.87 7.19
CA LEU A 740 -34.42 -15.24 7.73
C LEU A 740 -35.75 -15.92 7.38
N ALA A 741 -35.70 -17.04 6.68
CA ALA A 741 -36.85 -17.93 6.51
C ALA A 741 -37.36 -18.46 7.87
N ALA A 742 -38.57 -19.01 7.92
CA ALA A 742 -39.09 -19.62 9.15
C ALA A 742 -38.11 -20.71 9.65
N ASN A 743 -37.81 -20.70 10.95
CA ASN A 743 -36.79 -21.54 11.61
C ASN A 743 -35.33 -21.30 11.23
N ALA A 744 -35.01 -20.40 10.29
CA ALA A 744 -33.62 -20.08 9.97
C ALA A 744 -32.95 -19.26 11.08
N THR A 745 -31.62 -19.37 11.14
CA THR A 745 -30.78 -18.68 12.13
C THR A 745 -29.69 -17.86 11.46
N THR A 746 -29.28 -16.78 12.11
CA THR A 746 -28.02 -16.08 11.86
C THR A 746 -27.36 -15.78 13.19
N SER A 747 -26.09 -15.39 13.18
CA SER A 747 -25.36 -15.04 14.39
C SER A 747 -24.51 -13.79 14.16
N PHE A 748 -24.30 -13.06 15.23
CA PHE A 748 -23.30 -12.00 15.32
C PHE A 748 -22.47 -12.21 16.58
N GLY A 749 -21.25 -11.69 16.60
CA GLY A 749 -20.35 -11.87 17.73
C GLY A 749 -19.68 -10.57 18.12
N PHE A 750 -19.11 -10.54 19.32
CA PHE A 750 -18.37 -9.39 19.80
C PHE A 750 -17.33 -9.76 20.85
N ASN A 751 -16.29 -8.93 20.94
CA ASN A 751 -15.40 -8.82 22.08
C ASN A 751 -15.94 -7.74 23.03
N GLY A 752 -15.86 -8.02 24.33
CA GLY A 752 -16.22 -7.09 25.38
C GLY A 752 -15.19 -7.04 26.51
N SER A 753 -15.20 -5.93 27.25
CA SER A 753 -14.49 -5.77 28.51
C SER A 753 -15.48 -5.91 29.68
N TRP A 754 -14.98 -6.22 30.87
CA TRP A 754 -15.80 -6.31 32.09
C TRP A 754 -15.01 -5.87 33.32
N SER A 755 -15.73 -5.42 34.36
CA SER A 755 -15.17 -5.15 35.69
C SER A 755 -16.06 -5.81 36.75
N GLY A 756 -15.45 -6.58 37.66
CA GLY A 756 -16.17 -7.26 38.74
C GLY A 756 -16.58 -8.70 38.43
N THR A 757 -17.66 -8.93 37.68
CA THR A 757 -18.09 -10.28 37.25
C THR A 757 -18.60 -10.24 35.81
N ASN A 758 -18.42 -11.30 35.02
CA ASN A 758 -18.94 -11.37 33.65
C ASN A 758 -20.22 -12.23 33.60
N ALA A 759 -21.33 -11.70 34.11
CA ALA A 759 -22.60 -12.43 34.13
C ALA A 759 -23.34 -12.36 32.79
N VAL A 760 -23.92 -13.47 32.33
CA VAL A 760 -24.71 -13.54 31.08
C VAL A 760 -25.95 -12.64 31.19
N PRO A 761 -26.19 -11.71 30.24
CA PRO A 761 -27.40 -10.87 30.24
C PRO A 761 -28.68 -11.69 30.20
N SER A 762 -29.68 -11.29 31.00
CA SER A 762 -31.02 -11.87 30.97
C SER A 762 -32.08 -10.81 31.37
N PRO A 763 -33.12 -10.58 30.56
CA PRO A 763 -33.42 -11.23 29.28
C PRO A 763 -32.59 -10.67 28.11
N VAL A 764 -32.43 -11.49 27.06
CA VAL A 764 -32.00 -11.04 25.71
C VAL A 764 -33.21 -11.18 24.80
N THR A 765 -33.67 -10.07 24.22
CA THR A 765 -34.92 -10.03 23.46
C THR A 765 -34.65 -9.75 21.98
N CYS A 766 -35.52 -10.28 21.10
CA CYS A 766 -35.44 -10.07 19.65
C CYS A 766 -36.79 -9.55 19.14
N THR A 767 -36.74 -8.51 18.31
CA THR A 767 -37.91 -7.95 17.61
C THR A 767 -37.71 -8.11 16.09
N PRO A 768 -38.60 -8.79 15.37
CA PRO A 768 -38.50 -8.95 13.93
C PRO A 768 -39.01 -7.69 13.20
N ALA A 769 -38.44 -7.40 12.02
CA ALA A 769 -38.91 -6.36 11.09
C ALA A 769 -39.79 -6.96 9.98
#